data_AF-A0A925LTS5-F1
#
_entry.id   AF-A0A925LTS5-F1
#
_cell.length_a   1.000
_cell.length_b   1.000
_cell.length_c   1.000
_cell.angle_alpha   90.00
_cell.angle_beta   90.00
_cell.angle_gamma   90.00
#
_symmetry.space_group_name_H-M   'P 1'
#
loop_
_entity.id
_entity.type
_entity.pdbx_description
1 polymer ?
#
loop_
_entity_poly.entity_id
_entity_poly.type
_entity_poly.pdbx_seq_one_letter_code
_entity_poly.pdbx_strand_id
1 'polypeptide(L)'
;IQAADQLIRQSAKATDELVLRPPPTVSTADLHAAARRVVRSTESPVGDPPDPQKSPWEAIVAAKELLANSISDHVANVFEVSDPNDGLEDAREMLRQQLLVNLTAAFTVDVIVQYPVDVTHSEYPGDDLLAPQLFGKPVTESPDDPAEVARKDAFSFSTARFSLAKRAVGTHLTFSFDTNREQQGKNGKQLDDIFTIELFHQINALEHEIHPVKGIDGYLASSWLSFVLPDNFDTPGERKILVPLGEQTIPVPLRAYPTPPSLSEQTFVPRVKQFVGGSEQSVSAEDDKLQQARLWNYRCRYDYVGAAHDKILASIRLNVPPNKALQARFADEENPDLFAALVQFAAAYPAIARDLDQYLVKETDSAIAFNAISSFAWLAQRTANAWQSWQEDRTLHAAAKSESPEYHFVTAQRSEVISDVVALVVSVTGDGSRFQLPEVEIAGYTTAPYSQAGDSVSYYFISEQNAQPLTFEVGRNFSARQLVFKDFDILKVENAWAGAAVKRNEDLLPDQITNPDFIFQSPVVRFVNVLTPLLDPEVEINIAAYTPEPPAVLSVFLSNFLIAFFEAAQMIGNENRTIRLAAAYSYGLHDSAQLDATSAELPDLDITIPILLTTPTSVSISPGGLSPGSAFVQAVSKTINDWIKTRIIRNEPNSLPDSGRLWFDLSVYSSLSDSQLPVLRMRRLFLETKWVVFEA
;
A
#
# COMPACT_ATOMS: atom_id res chain seq x y z
N ILE A 1 54.02 -22.91 -24.52
CA ILE A 1 53.57 -23.77 -25.65
C ILE A 1 53.20 -25.17 -25.18
N GLN A 2 54.11 -26.15 -24.97
CA GLN A 2 53.69 -27.52 -24.56
C GLN A 2 52.85 -27.55 -23.26
N ALA A 3 53.24 -26.81 -22.22
CA ALA A 3 52.43 -26.67 -21.00
C ALA A 3 51.06 -25.99 -21.26
N ALA A 4 50.97 -25.10 -22.26
CA ALA A 4 49.71 -24.45 -22.64
C ALA A 4 48.82 -25.38 -23.46
N ASP A 5 49.38 -26.21 -24.36
CA ASP A 5 48.67 -27.28 -25.07
C ASP A 5 48.15 -28.33 -24.08
N GLN A 6 48.91 -28.64 -23.02
CA GLN A 6 48.46 -29.50 -21.92
C GLN A 6 47.34 -28.85 -21.11
N LEU A 7 47.47 -27.58 -20.70
CA LEU A 7 46.41 -26.82 -20.02
C LEU A 7 45.14 -26.65 -20.86
N ILE A 8 45.26 -26.43 -22.17
CA ILE A 8 44.13 -26.32 -23.11
C ILE A 8 43.41 -27.66 -23.25
N ARG A 9 44.14 -28.78 -23.28
CA ARG A 9 43.53 -30.13 -23.27
C ARG A 9 42.90 -30.47 -21.92
N GLN A 10 43.51 -30.06 -20.81
CA GLN A 10 42.96 -30.25 -19.46
C GLN A 10 41.69 -29.40 -19.26
N SER A 11 41.67 -28.13 -19.67
CA SER A 11 40.48 -27.27 -19.57
C SER A 11 39.38 -27.70 -20.53
N ALA A 12 39.70 -28.09 -21.77
CA ALA A 12 38.72 -28.69 -22.69
C ALA A 12 38.09 -29.96 -22.11
N LYS A 13 38.89 -30.89 -21.57
CA LYS A 13 38.38 -32.12 -20.93
C LYS A 13 37.57 -31.81 -19.66
N ALA A 14 38.00 -30.84 -18.85
CA ALA A 14 37.21 -30.40 -17.69
C ALA A 14 35.88 -29.78 -18.12
N THR A 15 35.83 -29.11 -19.28
CA THR A 15 34.59 -28.52 -19.84
C THR A 15 33.62 -29.61 -20.34
N ASP A 16 34.12 -30.67 -20.98
CA ASP A 16 33.32 -31.86 -21.35
C ASP A 16 32.81 -32.66 -20.12
N GLU A 17 33.40 -32.46 -18.93
CA GLU A 17 33.09 -33.17 -17.68
C GLU A 17 32.57 -32.23 -16.56
N LEU A 18 32.16 -31.00 -16.91
CA LEU A 18 31.47 -30.06 -16.02
C LEU A 18 30.00 -30.46 -15.87
N VAL A 19 29.54 -30.59 -14.62
CA VAL A 19 28.12 -30.80 -14.31
C VAL A 19 27.57 -29.54 -13.66
N LEU A 20 27.00 -28.65 -14.48
CA LEU A 20 26.06 -27.64 -13.97
C LEU A 20 24.72 -28.36 -13.73
N ARG A 21 24.19 -28.25 -12.52
CA ARG A 21 22.91 -28.87 -12.17
C ARG A 21 21.79 -27.88 -12.47
N PRO A 22 20.72 -28.27 -13.20
CA PRO A 22 19.54 -27.42 -13.32
C PRO A 22 18.92 -27.24 -11.91
N PRO A 23 18.76 -26.00 -11.44
CA PRO A 23 18.36 -25.73 -10.06
C PRO A 23 16.84 -25.93 -9.86
N PRO A 24 16.38 -26.38 -8.68
CA PRO A 24 14.96 -26.31 -8.32
C PRO A 24 14.51 -24.87 -7.99
N THR A 25 15.47 -24.01 -7.63
CA THR A 25 15.34 -22.57 -7.32
C THR A 25 16.70 -21.93 -7.55
N VAL A 26 16.77 -20.80 -8.24
CA VAL A 26 18.03 -20.01 -8.34
C VAL A 26 18.14 -19.04 -7.19
N SER A 27 19.30 -19.03 -6.54
CA SER A 27 19.70 -17.95 -5.65
C SER A 27 19.86 -16.65 -6.45
N THR A 28 18.93 -15.73 -6.19
CA THR A 28 18.99 -14.34 -6.64
C THR A 28 19.33 -13.45 -5.45
N ALA A 29 20.35 -12.61 -5.58
CA ALA A 29 20.74 -11.62 -4.57
C ALA A 29 20.54 -10.20 -5.10
N ASP A 30 20.06 -9.30 -4.23
CA ASP A 30 19.73 -7.91 -4.54
C ASP A 30 20.30 -6.96 -3.47
N LEU A 31 20.23 -5.66 -3.74
CA LEU A 31 21.18 -4.64 -3.31
C LEU A 31 20.71 -3.77 -2.12
N HIS A 32 19.45 -3.88 -1.69
CA HIS A 32 18.85 -2.96 -0.72
C HIS A 32 17.94 -3.63 0.32
N ALA A 33 18.57 -4.17 1.37
CA ALA A 33 17.88 -4.80 2.49
C ALA A 33 17.35 -3.85 3.60
N ALA A 34 17.94 -2.65 3.74
CA ALA A 34 17.92 -1.91 5.01
C ALA A 34 16.85 -0.80 5.13
N ALA A 35 15.55 -1.14 4.98
CA ALA A 35 14.49 -0.14 4.82
C ALA A 35 13.57 0.18 6.03
N ARG A 36 13.60 -0.56 7.15
CA ARG A 36 12.38 -0.73 7.99
C ARG A 36 12.37 -0.44 9.51
N ARG A 37 13.47 -0.21 10.25
CA ARG A 37 13.47 -0.40 11.74
C ARG A 37 14.15 0.67 12.64
N VAL A 38 14.00 0.45 13.96
CA VAL A 38 13.57 1.35 15.05
C VAL A 38 13.77 0.55 16.39
N VAL A 39 14.06 1.00 17.63
CA VAL A 39 14.37 2.26 18.40
C VAL A 39 14.70 1.79 19.86
N ARG A 40 15.49 2.42 20.79
CA ARG A 40 16.08 3.77 20.94
C ARG A 40 17.41 3.79 21.74
N SER A 41 18.27 4.77 21.46
CA SER A 41 19.20 5.55 22.31
C SER A 41 20.02 4.88 23.43
N THR A 42 21.35 5.00 23.31
CA THR A 42 22.29 5.48 24.37
C THR A 42 23.54 6.10 23.70
N GLU A 43 24.24 7.00 24.41
CA GLU A 43 25.41 7.76 23.92
C GLU A 43 26.72 6.95 23.91
N SER A 44 27.63 7.21 22.96
CA SER A 44 29.10 6.97 22.98
C SER A 44 29.75 7.72 21.78
N PRO A 45 31.09 7.72 21.59
CA PRO A 45 31.96 8.78 22.11
C PRO A 45 32.64 9.66 21.03
N VAL A 46 33.21 10.79 21.45
CA VAL A 46 33.90 11.76 20.57
C VAL A 46 35.19 11.18 19.97
N GLY A 47 35.41 11.45 18.68
CA GLY A 47 36.67 11.21 17.95
C GLY A 47 36.94 12.33 16.93
N ASP A 48 38.22 12.61 16.66
CA ASP A 48 38.70 13.79 15.92
C ASP A 48 38.46 13.76 14.39
N PRO A 49 38.47 14.94 13.72
CA PRO A 49 38.40 15.04 12.25
C PRO A 49 39.65 14.47 11.53
N PRO A 50 39.52 14.06 10.24
CA PRO A 50 40.53 13.28 9.54
C PRO A 50 41.83 14.02 9.17
N ASP A 51 42.89 13.21 8.98
CA ASP A 51 44.30 13.57 8.78
C ASP A 51 44.60 14.46 7.53
N PRO A 52 45.34 15.58 7.64
CA PRO A 52 45.63 16.50 6.54
C PRO A 52 46.57 16.01 5.41
N GLN A 53 46.91 14.72 5.29
CA GLN A 53 47.92 14.20 4.35
C GLN A 53 47.41 13.26 3.25
N LYS A 54 46.30 13.62 2.57
CA LYS A 54 45.91 13.02 1.28
C LYS A 54 45.65 14.09 0.22
N SER A 55 46.10 13.84 -1.00
CA SER A 55 45.72 14.59 -2.19
C SER A 55 44.20 14.50 -2.42
N PRO A 56 43.51 15.54 -2.94
CA PRO A 56 42.09 15.46 -3.30
C PRO A 56 41.77 14.26 -4.19
N TRP A 57 42.70 13.84 -5.06
CA TRP A 57 42.57 12.61 -5.85
C TRP A 57 42.53 11.34 -4.99
N GLU A 58 43.46 11.19 -4.06
CA GLU A 58 43.55 10.03 -3.15
C GLU A 58 42.35 9.97 -2.20
N ALA A 59 41.83 11.14 -1.81
CA ALA A 59 40.59 11.28 -1.05
C ALA A 59 39.36 10.79 -1.85
N ILE A 60 39.26 11.12 -3.13
CA ILE A 60 38.19 10.63 -4.03
C ILE A 60 38.30 9.12 -4.27
N VAL A 61 39.52 8.60 -4.51
CA VAL A 61 39.74 7.15 -4.71
C VAL A 61 39.37 6.37 -3.46
N ALA A 62 39.82 6.82 -2.28
CA ALA A 62 39.46 6.19 -1.01
C ALA A 62 37.94 6.26 -0.72
N ALA A 63 37.28 7.36 -1.08
CA ALA A 63 35.82 7.47 -0.96
C ALA A 63 35.09 6.51 -1.92
N LYS A 64 35.60 6.30 -3.14
CA LYS A 64 35.07 5.32 -4.10
C LYS A 64 35.23 3.89 -3.59
N GLU A 65 36.39 3.55 -3.05
CA GLU A 65 36.68 2.24 -2.46
C GLU A 65 35.79 1.97 -1.23
N LEU A 66 35.65 2.95 -0.33
CA LEU A 66 34.78 2.85 0.83
C LEU A 66 33.31 2.68 0.45
N LEU A 67 32.81 3.42 -0.55
CA LEU A 67 31.46 3.25 -1.11
C LEU A 67 31.30 1.89 -1.79
N ALA A 68 32.28 1.43 -2.57
CA ALA A 68 32.21 0.13 -3.24
C ALA A 68 32.09 -1.02 -2.23
N ASN A 69 32.92 -1.01 -1.19
CA ASN A 69 32.87 -1.99 -0.11
C ASN A 69 31.53 -1.88 0.65
N SER A 70 31.20 -0.71 1.21
CA SER A 70 30.01 -0.51 2.04
C SER A 70 28.68 -0.73 1.29
N ILE A 71 28.62 -0.50 -0.02
CA ILE A 71 27.44 -0.86 -0.83
C ILE A 71 27.40 -2.37 -1.06
N SER A 72 28.54 -3.02 -1.34
CA SER A 72 28.58 -4.47 -1.55
C SER A 72 28.17 -5.28 -0.31
N ASP A 73 28.50 -4.82 0.90
CA ASP A 73 28.10 -5.50 2.15
C ASP A 73 26.57 -5.64 2.31
N HIS A 74 25.78 -4.75 1.69
CA HIS A 74 24.32 -4.73 1.73
C HIS A 74 23.64 -5.71 0.74
N VAL A 75 24.40 -6.43 -0.08
CA VAL A 75 23.86 -7.54 -0.90
C VAL A 75 23.30 -8.62 0.00
N ALA A 76 22.06 -9.04 -0.27
CA ALA A 76 21.36 -10.10 0.44
C ALA A 76 20.47 -10.92 -0.51
N ASN A 77 20.13 -12.14 -0.11
CA ASN A 77 19.25 -13.03 -0.87
C ASN A 77 17.83 -12.44 -0.97
N VAL A 78 17.27 -12.42 -2.18
CA VAL A 78 15.92 -11.91 -2.48
C VAL A 78 14.82 -12.70 -1.78
N PHE A 79 15.06 -13.99 -1.49
CA PHE A 79 14.13 -14.90 -0.84
C PHE A 79 14.67 -15.38 0.51
N GLU A 80 13.78 -15.71 1.46
CA GLU A 80 14.19 -16.28 2.77
C GLU A 80 14.86 -17.65 2.62
N VAL A 81 14.52 -18.38 1.56
CA VAL A 81 15.15 -19.63 1.13
C VAL A 81 15.75 -19.42 -0.25
N SER A 82 17.03 -19.75 -0.41
CA SER A 82 17.75 -19.69 -1.69
C SER A 82 18.67 -20.89 -1.84
N ASP A 83 18.95 -21.29 -3.09
CA ASP A 83 19.85 -22.39 -3.45
C ASP A 83 20.70 -21.95 -4.66
N PRO A 84 22.04 -21.87 -4.59
CA PRO A 84 22.89 -22.10 -3.41
C PRO A 84 22.72 -21.02 -2.34
N ASN A 85 22.90 -21.39 -1.06
CA ASN A 85 22.84 -20.45 0.07
C ASN A 85 24.22 -19.97 0.55
N ASP A 86 25.32 -20.55 0.06
CA ASP A 86 26.70 -20.19 0.37
C ASP A 86 27.34 -19.21 -0.65
N GLY A 87 26.65 -18.87 -1.74
CA GLY A 87 27.15 -17.98 -2.80
C GLY A 87 27.25 -16.50 -2.48
N LEU A 88 26.77 -16.04 -1.32
CA LEU A 88 26.61 -14.61 -1.02
C LEU A 88 27.92 -13.81 -1.09
N GLU A 89 29.05 -14.38 -0.68
CA GLU A 89 30.35 -13.69 -0.75
C GLU A 89 30.85 -13.52 -2.19
N ASP A 90 30.59 -14.48 -3.09
CA ASP A 90 30.91 -14.35 -4.51
C ASP A 90 30.02 -13.27 -5.17
N ALA A 91 28.76 -13.13 -4.73
CA ALA A 91 27.85 -12.07 -5.18
C ALA A 91 28.30 -10.68 -4.71
N ARG A 92 28.72 -10.57 -3.44
CA ARG A 92 29.31 -9.35 -2.86
C ARG A 92 30.55 -8.92 -3.63
N GLU A 93 31.51 -9.81 -3.84
CA GLU A 93 32.74 -9.52 -4.57
C GLU A 93 32.47 -9.14 -6.04
N MET A 94 31.54 -9.83 -6.73
CA MET A 94 31.17 -9.51 -8.11
C MET A 94 30.65 -8.07 -8.23
N LEU A 95 29.74 -7.66 -7.34
CA LEU A 95 29.24 -6.29 -7.31
C LEU A 95 30.33 -5.29 -6.92
N ARG A 96 31.13 -5.59 -5.89
CA ARG A 96 32.21 -4.72 -5.41
C ARG A 96 33.20 -4.37 -6.53
N GLN A 97 33.55 -5.36 -7.36
CA GLN A 97 34.38 -5.15 -8.55
C GLN A 97 33.70 -4.25 -9.60
N GLN A 98 32.40 -4.43 -9.85
CA GLN A 98 31.66 -3.54 -10.74
C GLN A 98 31.58 -2.10 -10.20
N LEU A 99 31.41 -1.91 -8.89
CA LEU A 99 31.42 -0.59 -8.23
C LEU A 99 32.80 0.08 -8.28
N LEU A 100 33.88 -0.69 -8.11
CA LEU A 100 35.25 -0.22 -8.29
C LEU A 100 35.55 0.22 -9.73
N VAL A 101 34.88 -0.35 -10.74
CA VAL A 101 34.86 0.20 -12.10
C VAL A 101 33.98 1.46 -12.15
N ASN A 102 32.70 1.37 -11.80
CA ASN A 102 31.75 2.47 -11.83
C ASN A 102 30.65 2.34 -10.75
N LEU A 103 30.54 3.34 -9.87
CA LEU A 103 29.54 3.35 -8.78
C LEU A 103 28.08 3.36 -9.27
N THR A 104 27.79 3.70 -10.53
CA THR A 104 26.42 3.58 -11.07
C THR A 104 25.94 2.12 -11.13
N ALA A 105 26.82 1.12 -11.01
CA ALA A 105 26.44 -0.29 -10.93
C ALA A 105 25.45 -0.59 -9.79
N ALA A 106 25.47 0.19 -8.69
CA ALA A 106 24.48 0.12 -7.61
C ALA A 106 23.03 0.35 -8.06
N PHE A 107 22.83 0.96 -9.24
CA PHE A 107 21.53 1.34 -9.79
C PHE A 107 21.21 0.68 -11.15
N THR A 108 22.19 0.06 -11.83
CA THR A 108 21.99 -0.62 -13.14
C THR A 108 21.89 -2.14 -13.04
N VAL A 109 22.70 -2.76 -12.18
CA VAL A 109 22.52 -4.16 -11.78
C VAL A 109 21.14 -4.27 -11.16
N ASP A 110 20.30 -5.19 -11.58
CA ASP A 110 18.97 -5.42 -10.97
C ASP A 110 18.94 -6.67 -10.09
N VAL A 111 19.59 -7.75 -10.52
CA VAL A 111 19.73 -8.97 -9.73
C VAL A 111 21.11 -9.59 -9.97
N ILE A 112 21.70 -10.19 -8.95
CA ILE A 112 22.85 -11.09 -9.08
C ILE A 112 22.32 -12.53 -9.13
N VAL A 113 22.65 -13.25 -10.19
CA VAL A 113 22.23 -14.62 -10.47
C VAL A 113 23.40 -15.57 -10.22
N GLN A 114 23.15 -16.70 -9.54
CA GLN A 114 24.17 -17.69 -9.20
C GLN A 114 23.75 -19.12 -9.55
N TYR A 115 24.65 -19.88 -10.18
CA TYR A 115 24.53 -21.33 -10.38
C TYR A 115 25.68 -22.07 -9.67
N PRO A 116 25.44 -23.22 -9.02
CA PRO A 116 26.50 -24.03 -8.42
C PRO A 116 27.31 -24.79 -9.49
N VAL A 117 28.63 -24.90 -9.29
CA VAL A 117 29.56 -25.50 -10.27
C VAL A 117 30.36 -26.66 -9.65
N ASP A 118 30.05 -27.89 -10.04
CA ASP A 118 30.80 -29.08 -9.62
C ASP A 118 32.13 -29.19 -10.42
N VAL A 119 33.25 -28.72 -9.86
CA VAL A 119 34.59 -28.85 -10.47
C VAL A 119 35.13 -30.27 -10.26
N THR A 120 34.68 -31.20 -11.11
CA THR A 120 34.99 -32.64 -11.00
C THR A 120 36.48 -32.97 -11.17
N HIS A 121 37.17 -32.31 -12.10
CA HIS A 121 38.54 -32.61 -12.49
C HIS A 121 39.42 -31.36 -12.51
N SER A 122 40.37 -31.29 -11.57
CA SER A 122 41.40 -30.27 -11.49
C SER A 122 42.59 -30.77 -10.67
N GLU A 123 43.77 -30.22 -10.94
CA GLU A 123 45.02 -30.45 -10.21
C GLU A 123 45.22 -29.41 -9.08
N TYR A 124 44.44 -28.32 -9.08
CA TYR A 124 44.49 -27.25 -8.09
C TYR A 124 43.60 -27.59 -6.88
N PRO A 125 44.10 -27.49 -5.63
CA PRO A 125 43.28 -27.73 -4.44
C PRO A 125 42.23 -26.64 -4.23
N GLY A 126 41.19 -26.92 -3.44
CA GLY A 126 40.02 -26.04 -3.29
C GLY A 126 40.30 -24.66 -2.66
N ASP A 127 41.40 -24.53 -1.93
CA ASP A 127 41.90 -23.32 -1.29
C ASP A 127 42.89 -22.51 -2.16
N ASP A 128 43.20 -22.97 -3.38
CA ASP A 128 44.12 -22.28 -4.28
C ASP A 128 43.49 -21.03 -4.92
N LEU A 129 43.85 -19.87 -4.38
CA LEU A 129 43.44 -18.54 -4.87
C LEU A 129 44.08 -18.17 -6.23
N LEU A 130 45.08 -18.91 -6.69
CA LEU A 130 45.79 -18.69 -7.96
C LEU A 130 45.37 -19.69 -9.06
N ALA A 131 44.40 -20.58 -8.76
CA ALA A 131 43.85 -21.51 -9.72
C ALA A 131 43.23 -20.78 -10.94
N PRO A 132 43.45 -21.27 -12.17
CA PRO A 132 42.89 -20.69 -13.38
C PRO A 132 41.36 -20.54 -13.33
N GLN A 133 40.83 -19.53 -14.00
CA GLN A 133 39.40 -19.20 -13.98
C GLN A 133 38.83 -19.23 -15.41
N LEU A 134 37.71 -19.93 -15.61
CA LEU A 134 36.99 -19.87 -16.87
C LEU A 134 36.15 -18.60 -16.93
N PHE A 135 36.17 -17.93 -18.07
CA PHE A 135 35.51 -16.64 -18.30
C PHE A 135 34.57 -16.71 -19.49
N GLY A 136 33.36 -16.19 -19.33
CA GLY A 136 32.31 -16.24 -20.34
C GLY A 136 31.19 -15.22 -20.13
N LYS A 137 30.12 -15.35 -20.90
CA LYS A 137 28.92 -14.51 -20.77
C LYS A 137 27.63 -15.35 -20.90
N PRO A 138 26.60 -15.13 -20.07
CA PRO A 138 25.26 -15.68 -20.31
C PRO A 138 24.61 -15.09 -21.57
N VAL A 139 23.95 -15.93 -22.36
CA VAL A 139 23.26 -15.59 -23.62
C VAL A 139 21.96 -16.39 -23.76
N THR A 140 21.03 -15.91 -24.60
CA THR A 140 19.89 -16.69 -25.10
C THR A 140 20.30 -17.49 -26.35
N GLU A 141 19.56 -18.55 -26.70
CA GLU A 141 20.01 -19.50 -27.75
C GLU A 141 20.07 -18.90 -29.17
N SER A 142 19.20 -17.95 -29.50
CA SER A 142 19.05 -17.42 -30.86
C SER A 142 19.44 -15.94 -30.97
N PRO A 143 20.74 -15.62 -31.03
CA PRO A 143 21.19 -14.22 -31.07
C PRO A 143 20.78 -13.45 -32.33
N ASP A 144 20.37 -14.11 -33.40
CA ASP A 144 20.10 -13.48 -34.71
C ASP A 144 18.62 -13.55 -35.14
N ASP A 145 17.71 -14.02 -34.29
CA ASP A 145 16.27 -14.00 -34.57
C ASP A 145 15.68 -12.57 -34.39
N PRO A 146 15.04 -11.97 -35.40
CA PRO A 146 14.37 -10.67 -35.28
C PRO A 146 13.31 -10.58 -34.17
N ALA A 147 12.72 -11.70 -33.73
CA ALA A 147 11.81 -11.74 -32.58
C ALA A 147 12.56 -11.67 -31.23
N GLU A 148 13.76 -12.26 -31.15
CA GLU A 148 14.67 -12.11 -29.99
C GLU A 148 15.28 -10.72 -29.92
N VAL A 149 15.51 -10.02 -31.04
CA VAL A 149 16.05 -8.64 -31.04
C VAL A 149 15.21 -7.69 -30.18
N ALA A 150 13.88 -7.82 -30.18
CA ALA A 150 13.01 -7.02 -29.32
C ALA A 150 13.12 -7.35 -27.81
N ARG A 151 13.55 -8.58 -27.46
CA ARG A 151 13.86 -9.00 -26.08
C ARG A 151 15.27 -8.55 -25.67
N LYS A 152 16.24 -8.58 -26.58
CA LYS A 152 17.62 -8.13 -26.34
C LYS A 152 17.72 -6.66 -25.94
N ASP A 153 16.84 -5.82 -26.46
CA ASP A 153 16.74 -4.42 -26.04
C ASP A 153 16.15 -4.24 -24.62
N ALA A 154 15.59 -5.29 -24.00
CA ALA A 154 14.91 -5.22 -22.70
C ALA A 154 15.78 -5.63 -21.49
N PHE A 155 16.87 -6.39 -21.68
CA PHE A 155 17.76 -6.82 -20.60
C PHE A 155 19.18 -7.13 -21.06
N SER A 156 20.13 -7.20 -20.11
CA SER A 156 21.50 -7.65 -20.38
C SER A 156 22.11 -8.41 -19.20
N PHE A 157 23.19 -9.14 -19.46
CA PHE A 157 23.98 -9.85 -18.45
C PHE A 157 25.41 -9.30 -18.37
N SER A 158 26.05 -9.36 -17.20
CA SER A 158 27.51 -9.21 -17.10
C SER A 158 28.23 -10.43 -17.71
N THR A 159 29.55 -10.31 -17.90
CA THR A 159 30.41 -11.50 -17.98
C THR A 159 30.48 -12.17 -16.61
N ALA A 160 30.70 -13.49 -16.60
CA ALA A 160 30.88 -14.31 -15.42
C ALA A 160 32.27 -14.96 -15.44
N ARG A 161 32.82 -15.28 -14.26
CA ARG A 161 33.97 -16.18 -14.13
C ARG A 161 33.84 -17.08 -12.92
N PHE A 162 34.45 -18.26 -12.98
CA PHE A 162 34.53 -19.20 -11.86
C PHE A 162 35.89 -19.89 -11.81
N SER A 163 36.37 -20.21 -10.61
CA SER A 163 37.66 -20.87 -10.40
C SER A 163 37.62 -22.36 -10.72
N LEU A 164 38.70 -22.87 -11.30
CA LEU A 164 38.95 -24.30 -11.48
C LEU A 164 39.63 -24.94 -10.25
N ALA A 165 39.67 -24.28 -9.10
CA ALA A 165 40.06 -24.90 -7.83
C ALA A 165 39.11 -26.07 -7.49
N LYS A 166 39.66 -27.22 -7.05
CA LYS A 166 38.85 -28.41 -6.72
C LYS A 166 38.15 -28.29 -5.36
N ARG A 167 37.14 -27.43 -5.31
CA ARG A 167 36.21 -27.31 -4.18
C ARG A 167 35.14 -28.41 -4.22
N ALA A 168 34.63 -28.80 -3.05
CA ALA A 168 33.57 -29.78 -2.92
C ALA A 168 32.15 -29.16 -2.90
N VAL A 169 32.08 -27.89 -2.49
CA VAL A 169 30.93 -26.96 -2.48
C VAL A 169 31.56 -25.55 -2.53
N GLY A 170 30.83 -24.49 -2.88
CA GLY A 170 31.37 -23.12 -2.84
C GLY A 170 32.18 -22.70 -4.08
N THR A 171 31.81 -23.20 -5.27
CA THR A 171 32.19 -22.60 -6.56
C THR A 171 30.92 -22.21 -7.30
N HIS A 172 30.81 -20.94 -7.68
CA HIS A 172 29.59 -20.40 -8.30
C HIS A 172 29.87 -19.71 -9.63
N LEU A 173 28.96 -19.90 -10.58
CA LEU A 173 28.85 -19.09 -11.78
C LEU A 173 27.98 -17.88 -11.45
N THR A 174 28.62 -16.78 -11.06
CA THR A 174 27.98 -15.54 -10.59
C THR A 174 28.00 -14.46 -11.68
N PHE A 175 26.85 -13.81 -11.94
CA PHE A 175 26.73 -12.69 -12.89
C PHE A 175 25.60 -11.73 -12.54
N SER A 176 25.66 -10.49 -13.03
CA SER A 176 24.54 -9.54 -12.95
C SER A 176 23.54 -9.73 -14.09
N PHE A 177 22.28 -9.44 -13.79
CA PHE A 177 21.17 -9.23 -14.70
C PHE A 177 20.69 -7.77 -14.54
N ASP A 178 20.59 -7.04 -15.65
CA ASP A 178 20.36 -5.59 -15.71
C ASP A 178 19.19 -5.33 -16.69
N THR A 179 18.11 -4.65 -16.27
CA THR A 179 16.93 -4.40 -17.15
C THR A 179 16.93 -3.02 -17.81
N ASN A 180 16.45 -2.94 -19.05
CA ASN A 180 16.32 -1.68 -19.80
C ASN A 180 15.00 -0.98 -19.49
N ARG A 181 14.92 -0.43 -18.28
CA ARG A 181 13.74 0.26 -17.73
C ARG A 181 13.23 1.42 -18.61
N GLU A 182 14.09 2.04 -19.42
CA GLU A 182 13.66 3.08 -20.37
C GLU A 182 12.79 2.54 -21.51
N GLN A 183 12.99 1.29 -21.95
CA GLN A 183 12.17 0.71 -23.01
C GLN A 183 10.81 0.23 -22.49
N GLN A 184 10.79 -0.41 -21.32
CA GLN A 184 9.58 -1.00 -20.73
C GLN A 184 8.46 0.04 -20.48
N GLY A 185 8.80 1.30 -20.18
CA GLY A 185 7.80 2.36 -19.92
C GLY A 185 7.25 3.09 -21.15
N LYS A 186 7.85 2.96 -22.35
CA LYS A 186 7.66 3.93 -23.46
C LYS A 186 6.26 4.03 -24.08
N ASN A 187 5.37 3.07 -23.80
CA ASN A 187 3.97 3.10 -24.27
C ASN A 187 2.95 3.12 -23.12
N GLY A 188 3.35 3.52 -21.90
CA GLY A 188 2.48 3.49 -20.73
C GLY A 188 2.13 2.06 -20.25
N LYS A 189 2.84 1.04 -20.75
CA LYS A 189 2.80 -0.30 -20.14
C LYS A 189 3.58 -0.26 -18.82
N GLN A 190 3.09 -1.06 -17.88
CA GLN A 190 3.73 -1.33 -16.60
C GLN A 190 5.00 -2.15 -16.85
N LEU A 191 6.05 -1.98 -16.03
CA LEU A 191 7.28 -2.77 -16.15
C LEU A 191 6.94 -4.27 -16.03
N ASP A 192 7.51 -5.09 -16.92
CA ASP A 192 7.53 -6.54 -16.70
C ASP A 192 8.50 -6.84 -15.56
N ASP A 193 8.01 -7.53 -14.54
CA ASP A 193 8.59 -7.63 -13.21
C ASP A 193 9.12 -9.04 -12.89
N ILE A 194 8.82 -9.99 -13.77
CA ILE A 194 9.35 -11.36 -13.81
C ILE A 194 9.75 -11.68 -15.26
N PHE A 195 10.95 -12.22 -15.47
CA PHE A 195 11.47 -12.64 -16.78
C PHE A 195 11.73 -14.15 -16.81
N THR A 196 11.01 -14.88 -17.66
CA THR A 196 11.34 -16.29 -17.98
C THR A 196 12.20 -16.32 -19.24
N ILE A 197 13.43 -16.83 -19.11
CA ILE A 197 14.48 -16.79 -20.15
C ILE A 197 15.19 -18.15 -20.22
N GLU A 198 15.37 -18.70 -21.42
CA GLU A 198 16.24 -19.86 -21.63
C GLU A 198 17.70 -19.41 -21.79
N LEU A 199 18.57 -19.92 -20.93
CA LEU A 199 19.92 -19.42 -20.73
C LEU A 199 21.02 -20.44 -21.07
N PHE A 200 22.09 -19.93 -21.67
CA PHE A 200 23.33 -20.66 -21.94
C PHE A 200 24.52 -19.83 -21.48
N HIS A 201 25.54 -20.46 -20.89
CA HIS A 201 26.80 -19.81 -20.60
C HIS A 201 27.79 -19.99 -21.76
N GLN A 202 28.13 -18.90 -22.45
CA GLN A 202 29.13 -18.88 -23.51
C GLN A 202 30.54 -18.66 -22.93
N ILE A 203 31.34 -19.72 -22.82
CA ILE A 203 32.73 -19.66 -22.37
C ILE A 203 33.62 -19.16 -23.52
N ASN A 204 34.41 -18.13 -23.25
CA ASN A 204 35.21 -17.40 -24.25
C ASN A 204 36.71 -17.38 -23.95
N ALA A 205 37.13 -17.49 -22.68
CA ALA A 205 38.54 -17.43 -22.29
C ALA A 205 38.86 -18.21 -21.02
N LEU A 206 40.15 -18.45 -20.80
CA LEU A 206 40.75 -18.93 -19.56
C LEU A 206 41.74 -17.89 -19.03
N GLU A 207 41.49 -17.39 -17.82
CA GLU A 207 42.43 -16.59 -17.04
C GLU A 207 43.40 -17.56 -16.31
N HIS A 208 44.70 -17.36 -16.44
CA HIS A 208 45.74 -18.24 -15.87
C HIS A 208 46.99 -17.45 -15.45
N GLU A 209 48.02 -18.13 -14.93
CA GLU A 209 49.25 -17.48 -14.43
C GLU A 209 48.98 -16.35 -13.41
N ILE A 210 47.94 -16.52 -12.58
CA ILE A 210 47.53 -15.54 -11.57
C ILE A 210 48.63 -15.45 -10.49
N HIS A 211 49.15 -14.25 -10.22
CA HIS A 211 50.20 -14.04 -9.22
C HIS A 211 50.21 -12.61 -8.65
N PRO A 212 50.60 -12.42 -7.37
CA PRO A 212 50.68 -11.09 -6.76
C PRO A 212 51.84 -10.25 -7.32
N VAL A 213 51.59 -8.96 -7.56
CA VAL A 213 52.61 -8.02 -8.06
C VAL A 213 53.41 -7.42 -6.92
N LYS A 214 54.72 -7.67 -6.92
CA LYS A 214 55.64 -7.18 -5.87
C LYS A 214 55.61 -5.64 -5.75
N GLY A 215 55.09 -5.15 -4.62
CA GLY A 215 55.05 -3.72 -4.29
C GLY A 215 53.68 -3.06 -4.50
N ILE A 216 52.67 -3.81 -4.94
CA ILE A 216 51.27 -3.37 -4.97
C ILE A 216 50.48 -4.39 -4.15
N ASP A 217 50.03 -4.01 -2.96
CA ASP A 217 49.29 -4.91 -2.08
C ASP A 217 47.90 -5.24 -2.67
N GLY A 218 47.40 -6.44 -2.43
CA GLY A 218 46.13 -6.94 -2.98
C GLY A 218 46.06 -7.15 -4.50
N TYR A 219 47.00 -6.63 -5.30
CA TYR A 219 46.91 -6.71 -6.77
C TYR A 219 47.49 -8.00 -7.35
N LEU A 220 46.67 -8.73 -8.11
CA LEU A 220 47.05 -9.91 -8.87
C LEU A 220 47.18 -9.58 -10.37
N ALA A 221 48.26 -10.02 -11.00
CA ALA A 221 48.42 -10.03 -12.46
C ALA A 221 48.08 -11.42 -13.02
N SER A 222 47.54 -11.48 -14.24
CA SER A 222 47.14 -12.71 -14.92
C SER A 222 47.40 -12.66 -16.43
N SER A 223 47.51 -13.85 -17.02
CA SER A 223 47.58 -14.10 -18.47
C SER A 223 46.24 -14.64 -18.98
N TRP A 224 45.89 -14.37 -20.24
CA TRP A 224 44.58 -14.70 -20.81
C TRP A 224 44.70 -15.50 -22.11
N LEU A 225 44.03 -16.65 -22.17
CA LEU A 225 43.90 -17.47 -23.37
C LEU A 225 42.46 -17.42 -23.87
N SER A 226 42.23 -16.82 -25.05
CA SER A 226 40.93 -16.83 -25.71
C SER A 226 40.70 -18.13 -26.49
N PHE A 227 39.51 -18.73 -26.37
CA PHE A 227 39.16 -19.94 -27.11
C PHE A 227 38.77 -19.59 -28.55
N VAL A 228 39.67 -19.85 -29.49
CA VAL A 228 39.37 -19.81 -30.94
C VAL A 228 38.90 -21.20 -31.36
N LEU A 229 37.60 -21.46 -31.21
CA LEU A 229 36.98 -22.64 -31.80
C LEU A 229 36.91 -22.49 -33.33
N PRO A 230 37.26 -23.53 -34.11
CA PRO A 230 37.15 -23.46 -35.55
C PRO A 230 35.68 -23.55 -36.00
N ASP A 231 35.30 -22.65 -36.91
CA ASP A 231 34.26 -22.93 -37.90
C ASP A 231 34.55 -24.27 -38.61
N ASN A 232 33.52 -25.01 -39.02
CA ASN A 232 33.76 -26.27 -39.72
C ASN A 232 34.39 -26.02 -41.10
N PHE A 233 35.25 -26.94 -41.55
CA PHE A 233 35.91 -26.88 -42.86
C PHE A 233 34.94 -26.77 -44.05
N ASP A 234 33.68 -27.21 -43.89
CA ASP A 234 32.65 -27.17 -44.94
C ASP A 234 31.59 -26.06 -44.76
N THR A 235 31.51 -25.41 -43.59
CA THR A 235 30.45 -24.42 -43.26
C THR A 235 30.94 -23.38 -42.23
N PRO A 236 31.09 -22.09 -42.62
CA PRO A 236 31.30 -20.99 -41.68
C PRO A 236 30.06 -20.78 -40.79
N GLY A 237 30.23 -20.61 -39.47
CA GLY A 237 29.10 -20.42 -38.56
C GLY A 237 29.34 -20.90 -37.13
N GLU A 238 30.20 -20.19 -36.38
CA GLU A 238 30.19 -20.06 -34.92
C GLU A 238 30.03 -21.35 -34.10
N ARG A 239 31.11 -22.15 -34.00
CA ARG A 239 31.24 -23.01 -32.82
C ARG A 239 31.55 -22.14 -31.60
N LYS A 240 30.65 -22.14 -30.62
CA LYS A 240 30.78 -21.49 -29.30
C LYS A 240 30.80 -22.58 -28.22
N ILE A 241 31.56 -22.40 -27.14
CA ILE A 241 31.43 -23.28 -25.95
C ILE A 241 30.18 -22.81 -25.20
N LEU A 242 29.02 -23.39 -25.54
CA LEU A 242 27.74 -23.10 -24.90
C LEU A 242 27.41 -24.21 -23.90
N VAL A 243 27.37 -23.87 -22.61
CA VAL A 243 26.87 -24.76 -21.56
C VAL A 243 25.42 -24.38 -21.26
N PRO A 244 24.42 -25.27 -21.45
CA PRO A 244 23.03 -24.95 -21.12
C PRO A 244 22.87 -24.75 -19.60
N LEU A 245 22.19 -23.66 -19.23
CA LEU A 245 21.77 -23.38 -17.85
C LEU A 245 20.28 -23.74 -17.65
N GLY A 246 19.48 -23.69 -18.73
CA GLY A 246 18.07 -24.05 -18.77
C GLY A 246 17.13 -22.85 -18.82
N GLU A 247 15.82 -23.11 -18.79
CA GLU A 247 14.81 -22.07 -18.58
C GLU A 247 14.87 -21.58 -17.13
N GLN A 248 15.10 -20.28 -16.94
CA GLN A 248 15.13 -19.65 -15.63
C GLN A 248 14.12 -18.51 -15.55
N THR A 249 13.39 -18.45 -14.44
CA THR A 249 12.51 -17.33 -14.10
C THR A 249 13.24 -16.40 -13.12
N ILE A 250 13.50 -15.16 -13.53
CA ILE A 250 14.23 -14.13 -12.78
C ILE A 250 13.24 -13.03 -12.35
N PRO A 251 12.96 -12.86 -11.06
CA PRO A 251 12.18 -11.72 -10.56
C PRO A 251 13.02 -10.45 -10.59
N VAL A 252 12.40 -9.28 -10.69
CA VAL A 252 13.07 -7.97 -10.65
C VAL A 252 12.53 -7.13 -9.48
N PRO A 253 13.21 -7.13 -8.32
CA PRO A 253 12.80 -6.33 -7.17
C PRO A 253 12.85 -4.83 -7.50
N LEU A 254 11.80 -4.09 -7.12
CA LEU A 254 11.74 -2.66 -7.33
C LEU A 254 12.30 -1.92 -6.12
N ARG A 255 13.55 -1.45 -6.24
CA ARG A 255 14.33 -0.82 -5.16
C ARG A 255 13.87 0.58 -4.74
N ALA A 256 13.03 1.24 -5.53
CA ALA A 256 12.45 2.52 -5.15
C ALA A 256 11.32 2.30 -4.14
N TYR A 257 11.32 3.05 -3.03
CA TYR A 257 10.15 3.15 -2.16
C TYR A 257 8.91 3.51 -3.00
N PRO A 258 7.76 2.83 -2.80
CA PRO A 258 6.56 3.18 -3.54
C PRO A 258 6.06 4.56 -3.12
N THR A 259 5.72 5.39 -4.11
CA THR A 259 4.96 6.63 -3.87
C THR A 259 3.66 6.27 -3.14
N PRO A 260 3.27 6.97 -2.06
CA PRO A 260 1.99 6.71 -1.40
C PRO A 260 0.81 7.02 -2.33
N PRO A 261 -0.36 6.36 -2.16
CA PRO A 261 -1.56 6.65 -2.93
C PRO A 261 -2.04 8.09 -2.73
N SER A 262 -2.70 8.67 -3.73
CA SER A 262 -3.43 9.93 -3.56
C SER A 262 -4.83 9.66 -3.02
N LEU A 263 -5.20 10.31 -1.92
CA LEU A 263 -6.53 10.23 -1.33
C LEU A 263 -7.37 11.44 -1.77
N SER A 264 -8.27 11.23 -2.73
CA SER A 264 -8.93 12.29 -3.50
C SER A 264 -10.35 12.61 -3.03
N GLU A 265 -11.10 11.61 -2.53
CA GLU A 265 -12.49 11.76 -2.10
C GLU A 265 -12.81 10.85 -0.90
N GLN A 266 -13.54 11.37 0.10
CA GLN A 266 -14.30 10.54 1.04
C GLN A 266 -15.70 11.12 1.22
N THR A 267 -16.70 10.26 1.29
CA THR A 267 -18.12 10.64 1.34
C THR A 267 -18.94 9.56 2.05
N PHE A 268 -20.18 9.91 2.40
CA PHE A 268 -21.15 8.96 2.93
C PHE A 268 -22.31 8.81 1.95
N VAL A 269 -22.80 7.58 1.78
CA VAL A 269 -24.04 7.30 1.05
C VAL A 269 -25.08 6.81 2.05
N PRO A 270 -26.14 7.58 2.34
CA PRO A 270 -27.22 7.14 3.22
C PRO A 270 -28.04 6.02 2.56
N ARG A 271 -28.54 5.06 3.33
CA ARG A 271 -29.36 3.95 2.77
C ARG A 271 -30.77 4.34 2.36
N VAL A 272 -31.23 5.53 2.72
CA VAL A 272 -32.58 6.04 2.44
C VAL A 272 -32.52 7.46 1.90
N LYS A 273 -33.54 7.87 1.14
CA LYS A 273 -33.68 9.25 0.65
C LYS A 273 -33.62 10.26 1.81
N GLN A 274 -32.89 11.36 1.62
CA GLN A 274 -32.70 12.42 2.61
C GLN A 274 -33.52 13.67 2.26
N PHE A 275 -33.89 14.45 3.26
CA PHE A 275 -34.55 15.76 3.10
C PHE A 275 -33.72 16.75 2.25
N VAL A 276 -32.40 16.63 2.27
CA VAL A 276 -31.47 17.45 1.49
C VAL A 276 -30.33 16.58 0.98
N GLY A 277 -30.06 16.60 -0.33
CA GLY A 277 -28.80 16.11 -0.90
C GLY A 277 -28.55 14.59 -0.89
N GLY A 278 -29.60 13.76 -0.85
CA GLY A 278 -29.48 12.30 -0.98
C GLY A 278 -29.77 11.77 -2.39
N SER A 279 -29.16 10.64 -2.74
CA SER A 279 -29.60 9.83 -3.90
C SER A 279 -30.87 9.04 -3.56
N GLU A 280 -31.67 8.71 -4.58
CA GLU A 280 -32.86 7.89 -4.40
C GLU A 280 -32.49 6.40 -4.36
N GLN A 281 -32.45 5.82 -3.16
CA GLN A 281 -32.57 4.37 -2.97
C GLN A 281 -33.96 4.03 -2.42
N SER A 282 -34.71 3.24 -3.18
CA SER A 282 -36.04 2.77 -2.81
C SER A 282 -35.93 1.66 -1.77
N VAL A 283 -36.17 2.00 -0.50
CA VAL A 283 -36.40 1.01 0.57
C VAL A 283 -37.67 0.21 0.24
N SER A 284 -37.65 -1.11 0.45
CA SER A 284 -38.88 -1.90 0.23
C SER A 284 -39.91 -1.59 1.32
N ALA A 285 -41.16 -2.02 1.10
CA ALA A 285 -42.20 -1.89 2.11
C ALA A 285 -42.02 -2.87 3.29
N GLU A 286 -41.13 -3.86 3.17
CA GLU A 286 -40.93 -4.97 4.11
C GLU A 286 -39.69 -4.78 5.02
N ASP A 287 -38.79 -3.84 4.69
CA ASP A 287 -37.60 -3.52 5.49
C ASP A 287 -37.93 -2.75 6.78
N ASP A 288 -37.14 -2.96 7.85
CA ASP A 288 -37.19 -2.08 9.04
C ASP A 288 -36.72 -0.66 8.71
N LYS A 289 -37.70 0.22 8.49
CA LYS A 289 -37.52 1.65 8.24
C LYS A 289 -36.69 2.37 9.31
N LEU A 290 -36.74 1.94 10.57
CA LEU A 290 -35.98 2.54 11.67
C LEU A 290 -34.52 2.08 11.68
N GLN A 291 -34.25 0.82 11.32
CA GLN A 291 -32.89 0.38 11.01
C GLN A 291 -32.35 1.12 9.78
N GLN A 292 -33.02 1.05 8.62
CA GLN A 292 -32.53 1.65 7.38
C GLN A 292 -32.26 3.16 7.51
N ALA A 293 -33.10 3.90 8.25
CA ALA A 293 -32.89 5.33 8.52
C ALA A 293 -31.63 5.67 9.36
N ARG A 294 -31.04 4.69 10.05
CA ARG A 294 -29.76 4.81 10.79
C ARG A 294 -28.55 4.36 9.95
N LEU A 295 -28.76 3.69 8.82
CA LEU A 295 -27.68 3.05 8.05
C LEU A 295 -27.07 3.98 6.99
N TRP A 296 -25.74 3.94 6.92
CA TRP A 296 -24.93 4.66 5.95
C TRP A 296 -23.76 3.81 5.45
N ASN A 297 -23.31 4.08 4.23
CA ASN A 297 -22.11 3.46 3.65
C ASN A 297 -20.98 4.51 3.64
N TYR A 298 -19.80 4.17 4.14
CA TYR A 298 -18.59 4.98 3.96
C TYR A 298 -17.95 4.62 2.62
N ARG A 299 -17.82 5.61 1.71
CA ARG A 299 -17.10 5.48 0.44
C ARG A 299 -15.87 6.37 0.46
N CYS A 300 -14.69 5.82 0.21
CA CYS A 300 -13.49 6.60 -0.08
C CYS A 300 -12.87 6.21 -1.42
N ARG A 301 -12.18 7.16 -2.05
CA ARG A 301 -11.44 6.99 -3.29
C ARG A 301 -9.95 7.10 -3.03
N TYR A 302 -9.19 6.21 -3.64
CA TYR A 302 -7.77 6.40 -3.86
C TYR A 302 -7.45 6.41 -5.36
N ASP A 303 -6.42 7.17 -5.71
CA ASP A 303 -5.82 7.22 -7.03
C ASP A 303 -4.36 6.77 -6.92
N TYR A 304 -4.02 5.67 -7.58
CA TYR A 304 -2.69 5.08 -7.60
C TYR A 304 -2.40 4.33 -8.89
N VAL A 305 -1.22 4.58 -9.49
CA VAL A 305 -0.65 3.77 -10.57
C VAL A 305 0.66 3.18 -10.04
N GLY A 306 0.64 1.89 -9.71
CA GLY A 306 1.80 1.17 -9.21
C GLY A 306 2.57 0.42 -10.29
N ALA A 307 3.53 -0.38 -9.86
CA ALA A 307 4.03 -1.54 -10.57
C ALA A 307 3.15 -2.79 -10.26
N ALA A 308 3.42 -3.93 -10.89
CA ALA A 308 2.62 -5.13 -10.68
C ALA A 308 2.91 -5.79 -9.31
N HIS A 309 4.15 -5.77 -8.82
CA HIS A 309 4.54 -6.07 -7.43
C HIS A 309 3.95 -5.16 -6.32
N ASP A 310 3.08 -4.17 -6.62
CA ASP A 310 2.49 -3.26 -5.63
C ASP A 310 1.09 -3.68 -5.17
N LYS A 311 0.93 -3.89 -3.86
CA LYS A 311 -0.36 -4.08 -3.19
C LYS A 311 -0.76 -2.81 -2.43
N ILE A 312 -2.06 -2.51 -2.39
CA ILE A 312 -2.59 -1.39 -1.58
C ILE A 312 -2.89 -1.89 -0.17
N LEU A 313 -2.23 -1.30 0.82
CA LEU A 313 -2.60 -1.43 2.23
C LEU A 313 -3.64 -0.35 2.56
N ALA A 314 -4.91 -0.72 2.47
CA ALA A 314 -6.01 0.12 2.93
C ALA A 314 -6.19 -0.03 4.45
N SER A 315 -6.75 0.99 5.09
CA SER A 315 -7.11 0.94 6.51
C SER A 315 -8.25 1.89 6.81
N ILE A 316 -9.07 1.55 7.80
CA ILE A 316 -10.12 2.44 8.31
C ILE A 316 -10.03 2.55 9.83
N ARG A 317 -10.01 3.78 10.35
CA ARG A 317 -10.23 4.06 11.77
C ARG A 317 -11.67 4.49 11.97
N LEU A 318 -12.33 3.95 12.99
CA LEU A 318 -13.70 4.28 13.34
C LEU A 318 -13.76 5.00 14.69
N ASN A 319 -14.74 5.88 14.86
CA ASN A 319 -14.98 6.62 16.10
C ASN A 319 -13.72 7.35 16.62
N VAL A 320 -13.08 8.08 15.71
CA VAL A 320 -11.85 8.86 15.97
C VAL A 320 -12.21 10.12 16.78
N PRO A 321 -11.62 10.33 17.97
CA PRO A 321 -11.82 11.55 18.75
C PRO A 321 -11.03 12.73 18.15
N PRO A 322 -11.43 13.99 18.41
CA PRO A 322 -10.77 15.19 17.91
C PRO A 322 -9.41 15.42 18.59
N ASN A 323 -8.35 14.85 18.01
CA ASN A 323 -7.00 14.92 18.57
C ASN A 323 -6.25 16.22 18.16
N LYS A 324 -5.36 16.72 19.05
CA LYS A 324 -4.72 18.03 18.90
C LYS A 324 -3.24 17.94 18.46
N ALA A 325 -3.03 18.23 17.19
CA ALA A 325 -1.77 18.58 16.53
C ALA A 325 -0.69 17.48 16.43
N LEU A 326 0.15 17.63 15.40
CA LEU A 326 1.39 16.86 15.21
C LEU A 326 2.35 17.68 14.32
N GLN A 327 3.47 18.15 14.89
CA GLN A 327 4.58 18.76 14.14
C GLN A 327 5.92 18.53 14.85
N ALA A 328 6.85 17.90 14.14
CA ALA A 328 8.31 18.06 14.25
C ALA A 328 8.85 17.71 12.84
N ARG A 329 9.65 18.52 12.15
CA ARG A 329 10.96 19.15 12.46
C ARG A 329 12.10 18.14 12.57
N PHE A 330 12.96 18.20 11.55
CA PHE A 330 14.34 17.68 11.53
C PHE A 330 15.28 18.90 11.64
N ALA A 331 16.36 18.77 12.41
CA ALA A 331 17.50 19.70 12.42
C ALA A 331 18.66 19.06 13.21
N ASP A 332 19.71 18.65 12.49
CA ASP A 332 21.07 18.54 13.00
C ASP A 332 21.98 19.08 11.89
N GLU A 333 23.01 19.85 12.24
CA GLU A 333 23.89 20.55 11.29
C GLU A 333 25.35 20.06 11.37
N GLU A 334 25.75 19.41 12.47
CA GLU A 334 27.15 19.04 12.72
C GLU A 334 27.44 17.63 12.18
N ASN A 335 26.66 16.65 12.64
CA ASN A 335 26.68 15.25 12.17
C ASN A 335 25.39 14.92 11.39
N PRO A 336 25.33 15.24 10.08
CA PRO A 336 24.21 14.85 9.24
C PRO A 336 24.15 13.33 9.11
N ASP A 337 22.94 12.78 9.26
CA ASP A 337 22.65 11.41 8.86
C ASP A 337 22.87 11.21 7.34
N LEU A 338 22.80 9.96 6.87
CA LEU A 338 22.97 9.65 5.45
C LEU A 338 22.00 10.42 4.55
N PHE A 339 20.78 10.74 5.02
CA PHE A 339 19.82 11.54 4.26
C PHE A 339 20.31 12.99 4.11
N ALA A 340 20.71 13.65 5.20
CA ALA A 340 21.23 15.00 5.18
C ALA A 340 22.57 15.11 4.43
N ALA A 341 23.43 14.09 4.50
CA ALA A 341 24.67 14.01 3.72
C ALA A 341 24.39 13.90 2.21
N LEU A 342 23.45 13.04 1.79
CA LEU A 342 23.03 12.91 0.39
C LEU A 342 22.33 14.18 -0.12
N VAL A 343 21.51 14.84 0.70
CA VAL A 343 20.89 16.14 0.36
C VAL A 343 21.97 17.22 0.20
N GLN A 344 22.98 17.26 1.08
CA GLN A 344 24.12 18.18 0.96
C GLN A 344 24.92 17.94 -0.33
N PHE A 345 25.19 16.68 -0.68
CA PHE A 345 25.85 16.30 -1.94
C PHE A 345 25.01 16.74 -3.15
N ALA A 346 23.74 16.37 -3.20
CA ALA A 346 22.85 16.64 -4.34
C ALA A 346 22.63 18.16 -4.57
N ALA A 347 22.60 18.95 -3.50
CA ALA A 347 22.46 20.41 -3.60
C ALA A 347 23.75 21.11 -4.07
N ALA A 348 24.93 20.63 -3.64
CA ALA A 348 26.21 21.29 -3.91
C ALA A 348 26.88 20.82 -5.22
N TYR A 349 26.74 19.54 -5.57
CA TYR A 349 27.45 18.93 -6.71
C TYR A 349 27.25 19.65 -8.06
N PRO A 350 26.04 20.13 -8.45
CA PRO A 350 25.85 20.79 -9.76
C PRO A 350 26.70 22.05 -9.97
N ALA A 351 27.00 22.80 -8.90
CA ALA A 351 27.88 23.96 -8.97
C ALA A 351 29.36 23.54 -9.08
N ILE A 352 29.75 22.53 -8.31
CA ILE A 352 31.12 21.99 -8.30
C ILE A 352 31.47 21.33 -9.64
N ALA A 353 30.55 20.56 -10.23
CA ALA A 353 30.72 19.93 -11.53
C ALA A 353 30.96 20.97 -12.65
N ARG A 354 30.15 22.04 -12.68
CA ARG A 354 30.34 23.17 -13.61
C ARG A 354 31.73 23.80 -13.46
N ASP A 355 32.21 23.97 -12.24
CA ASP A 355 33.49 24.62 -11.97
C ASP A 355 34.69 23.68 -12.29
N LEU A 356 34.52 22.36 -12.15
CA LEU A 356 35.46 21.37 -12.71
C LEU A 356 35.50 21.44 -14.25
N ASP A 357 34.35 21.41 -14.92
CA ASP A 357 34.24 21.54 -16.39
C ASP A 357 34.74 22.88 -16.93
N GLN A 358 34.68 23.94 -16.12
CA GLN A 358 35.13 25.27 -16.52
C GLN A 358 36.61 25.51 -16.26
N TYR A 359 37.14 25.12 -15.11
CA TYR A 359 38.48 25.52 -14.67
C TYR A 359 39.51 24.39 -14.65
N LEU A 360 39.10 23.15 -14.36
CA LEU A 360 40.00 21.98 -14.37
C LEU A 360 40.16 21.44 -15.80
N VAL A 361 39.06 21.10 -16.48
CA VAL A 361 39.06 20.46 -17.81
C VAL A 361 39.63 21.38 -18.91
N LYS A 362 39.60 22.70 -18.70
CA LYS A 362 40.09 23.72 -19.65
C LYS A 362 41.39 24.41 -19.20
N GLU A 363 41.96 23.98 -18.08
CA GLU A 363 43.21 24.49 -17.48
C GLU A 363 43.25 26.02 -17.26
N THR A 364 42.09 26.71 -17.12
CA THR A 364 42.04 28.18 -17.12
C THR A 364 42.31 28.84 -15.78
N ASP A 365 42.05 28.17 -14.65
CA ASP A 365 42.37 28.67 -13.30
C ASP A 365 42.66 27.51 -12.34
N SER A 366 43.92 27.36 -11.96
CA SER A 366 44.36 26.26 -11.09
C SER A 366 43.87 26.40 -9.63
N ALA A 367 43.56 27.60 -9.15
CA ALA A 367 43.09 27.81 -7.79
C ALA A 367 41.59 27.48 -7.66
N ILE A 368 40.78 27.91 -8.63
CA ILE A 368 39.35 27.53 -8.68
C ILE A 368 39.22 26.02 -8.95
N ALA A 369 40.03 25.46 -9.86
CA ALA A 369 40.08 24.02 -10.10
C ALA A 369 40.47 23.22 -8.83
N PHE A 370 41.49 23.67 -8.08
CA PHE A 370 41.92 23.03 -6.83
C PHE A 370 40.83 23.09 -5.75
N ASN A 371 40.15 24.24 -5.62
CA ASN A 371 39.02 24.38 -4.70
C ASN A 371 37.87 23.44 -5.08
N ALA A 372 37.47 23.40 -6.36
CA ALA A 372 36.39 22.55 -6.84
C ALA A 372 36.67 21.05 -6.60
N ILE A 373 37.87 20.55 -6.92
CA ILE A 373 38.22 19.14 -6.67
C ILE A 373 38.34 18.83 -5.17
N SER A 374 38.78 19.79 -4.35
CA SER A 374 38.83 19.64 -2.88
C SER A 374 37.43 19.61 -2.26
N SER A 375 36.49 20.45 -2.73
CA SER A 375 35.08 20.41 -2.31
C SER A 375 34.39 19.12 -2.75
N PHE A 376 34.68 18.62 -3.96
CA PHE A 376 34.18 17.32 -4.41
C PHE A 376 34.74 16.17 -3.55
N ALA A 377 36.05 16.15 -3.29
CA ALA A 377 36.68 15.15 -2.42
C ALA A 377 36.07 15.14 -1.01
N TRP A 378 35.85 16.32 -0.42
CA TRP A 378 35.22 16.46 0.90
C TRP A 378 33.77 15.96 0.92
N LEU A 379 32.96 16.30 -0.10
CA LEU A 379 31.58 15.79 -0.21
C LEU A 379 31.55 14.27 -0.43
N ALA A 380 32.45 13.73 -1.26
CA ALA A 380 32.56 12.29 -1.49
C ALA A 380 32.94 11.54 -0.21
N GLN A 381 33.94 12.02 0.53
CA GLN A 381 34.33 11.43 1.82
C GLN A 381 33.23 11.56 2.88
N ARG A 382 32.58 12.74 3.02
CA ARG A 382 31.47 12.94 3.96
C ARG A 382 30.30 12.01 3.66
N THR A 383 29.98 11.79 2.39
CA THR A 383 28.95 10.83 1.95
C THR A 383 29.37 9.38 2.22
N ALA A 384 30.61 9.00 1.90
CA ALA A 384 31.12 7.64 2.11
C ALA A 384 31.16 7.26 3.60
N ASN A 385 31.65 8.17 4.46
CA ASN A 385 31.70 7.97 5.91
C ASN A 385 30.28 7.87 6.51
N ALA A 386 29.36 8.74 6.08
CA ALA A 386 27.95 8.68 6.52
C ALA A 386 27.24 7.40 6.04
N TRP A 387 27.61 6.86 4.87
CA TRP A 387 27.10 5.58 4.38
C TRP A 387 27.65 4.40 5.21
N GLN A 388 28.91 4.47 5.65
CA GLN A 388 29.52 3.48 6.53
C GLN A 388 28.87 3.47 7.93
N SER A 389 28.67 4.63 8.56
CA SER A 389 28.09 4.72 9.92
C SER A 389 26.56 4.52 9.95
N TRP A 390 25.87 4.59 8.81
CA TRP A 390 24.41 4.39 8.71
C TRP A 390 23.90 3.02 9.19
N GLN A 391 24.78 2.04 9.38
CA GLN A 391 24.40 0.79 10.04
C GLN A 391 24.19 0.92 11.56
N GLU A 392 24.76 1.95 12.20
CA GLU A 392 24.77 2.10 13.66
C GLU A 392 23.68 3.07 14.18
N ASP A 393 23.40 4.17 13.48
CA ASP A 393 22.49 5.26 13.91
C ASP A 393 20.97 4.97 13.72
N ARG A 394 20.50 3.79 14.14
CA ARG A 394 19.16 3.26 13.77
C ARG A 394 18.02 3.57 14.75
N THR A 395 17.93 4.82 15.22
CA THR A 395 17.22 5.15 16.49
C THR A 395 16.33 6.42 16.51
N LEU A 396 15.29 6.52 15.65
CA LEU A 396 14.08 7.34 15.94
C LEU A 396 12.81 6.76 15.25
N HIS A 397 11.61 7.13 15.75
CA HIS A 397 10.25 6.76 15.27
C HIS A 397 9.55 5.47 15.76
N ALA A 398 9.47 5.21 17.07
CA ALA A 398 8.48 4.25 17.59
C ALA A 398 7.03 4.81 17.48
N ALA A 399 6.11 4.03 16.91
CA ALA A 399 4.74 4.49 16.63
C ALA A 399 3.90 4.72 17.91
N ALA A 400 3.12 5.80 17.93
CA ALA A 400 2.12 6.02 18.97
C ALA A 400 1.01 4.97 18.88
N LYS A 401 0.58 4.42 20.03
CA LYS A 401 -0.59 3.53 20.08
C LYS A 401 -1.83 4.30 19.61
N SER A 402 -2.62 3.68 18.73
CA SER A 402 -3.95 4.22 18.38
C SER A 402 -4.89 4.07 19.57
N GLU A 403 -5.59 5.15 19.91
CA GLU A 403 -6.66 5.16 20.92
C GLU A 403 -8.01 4.72 20.33
N SER A 404 -8.11 4.63 19.00
CA SER A 404 -9.30 4.19 18.26
C SER A 404 -9.05 2.86 17.53
N PRO A 405 -10.08 2.03 17.31
CA PRO A 405 -9.99 0.85 16.45
C PRO A 405 -9.49 1.23 15.06
N GLU A 406 -8.51 0.47 14.57
CA GLU A 406 -7.97 0.55 13.21
C GLU A 406 -8.02 -0.85 12.62
N TYR A 407 -8.63 -0.99 11.45
CA TYR A 407 -8.75 -2.24 10.71
C TYR A 407 -7.94 -2.13 9.42
N HIS A 408 -7.15 -3.15 9.10
CA HIS A 408 -6.26 -3.16 7.94
C HIS A 408 -6.72 -4.17 6.88
N PHE A 409 -6.56 -3.78 5.61
CA PHE A 409 -6.94 -4.59 4.45
C PHE A 409 -5.85 -4.52 3.38
N VAL A 410 -5.49 -5.66 2.81
CA VAL A 410 -4.61 -5.75 1.64
C VAL A 410 -5.48 -5.90 0.40
N THR A 411 -5.34 -4.99 -0.56
CA THR A 411 -5.95 -5.08 -1.89
C THR A 411 -4.89 -5.50 -2.91
N ALA A 412 -5.15 -6.59 -3.63
CA ALA A 412 -4.29 -7.14 -4.67
C ALA A 412 -5.08 -7.41 -5.95
N GLN A 413 -4.40 -7.49 -7.10
CA GLN A 413 -5.02 -7.73 -8.41
C GLN A 413 -4.38 -8.92 -9.12
N ARG A 414 -5.17 -9.67 -9.90
CA ARG A 414 -4.70 -10.73 -10.80
C ARG A 414 -5.55 -10.82 -12.07
N SER A 415 -5.04 -11.54 -13.06
CA SER A 415 -5.83 -12.07 -14.17
C SER A 415 -6.57 -13.34 -13.76
N GLU A 416 -7.73 -13.57 -14.37
CA GLU A 416 -8.54 -14.80 -14.22
C GLU A 416 -9.34 -15.03 -15.50
N VAL A 417 -9.67 -16.27 -15.87
CA VAL A 417 -10.53 -16.54 -17.05
C VAL A 417 -11.99 -16.59 -16.63
N ILE A 418 -12.76 -15.56 -17.00
CA ILE A 418 -14.18 -15.41 -16.67
C ILE A 418 -14.96 -15.21 -17.96
N SER A 419 -15.87 -16.15 -18.30
CA SER A 419 -16.68 -16.13 -19.53
C SER A 419 -15.84 -15.90 -20.81
N ASP A 420 -14.80 -16.72 -20.98
CA ASP A 420 -13.81 -16.67 -22.07
C ASP A 420 -12.99 -15.36 -22.17
N VAL A 421 -13.12 -14.45 -21.20
CA VAL A 421 -12.33 -13.21 -21.10
C VAL A 421 -11.27 -13.34 -20.00
N VAL A 422 -10.03 -12.93 -20.30
CA VAL A 422 -8.97 -12.75 -19.28
C VAL A 422 -9.27 -11.47 -18.49
N ALA A 423 -10.07 -11.60 -17.45
CA ALA A 423 -10.65 -10.52 -16.67
C ALA A 423 -9.71 -10.03 -15.54
N LEU A 424 -9.89 -8.78 -15.12
CA LEU A 424 -9.35 -8.26 -13.88
C LEU A 424 -10.15 -8.82 -12.70
N VAL A 425 -9.47 -9.54 -11.80
CA VAL A 425 -9.98 -9.87 -10.47
C VAL A 425 -9.20 -9.07 -9.43
N VAL A 426 -9.93 -8.41 -8.52
CA VAL A 426 -9.36 -7.70 -7.37
C VAL A 426 -9.79 -8.41 -6.10
N SER A 427 -8.82 -8.79 -5.27
CA SER A 427 -9.03 -9.41 -3.97
C SER A 427 -8.77 -8.40 -2.85
N VAL A 428 -9.62 -8.42 -1.82
CA VAL A 428 -9.46 -7.68 -0.56
C VAL A 428 -9.37 -8.69 0.57
N THR A 429 -8.28 -8.66 1.33
CA THR A 429 -8.02 -9.55 2.47
C THR A 429 -7.84 -8.74 3.74
N GLY A 430 -8.58 -9.08 4.80
CA GLY A 430 -8.46 -8.45 6.12
C GLY A 430 -7.31 -9.01 6.96
N ASP A 431 -7.02 -8.33 8.06
CA ASP A 431 -6.01 -8.69 9.08
C ASP A 431 -6.44 -9.79 10.08
N GLY A 432 -7.49 -10.55 9.77
CA GLY A 432 -8.11 -11.52 10.68
C GLY A 432 -9.01 -10.90 11.75
N SER A 433 -9.21 -9.58 11.75
CA SER A 433 -10.30 -8.98 12.51
C SER A 433 -11.67 -9.39 11.93
N ARG A 434 -12.66 -9.61 12.81
CA ARG A 434 -14.06 -9.90 12.42
C ARG A 434 -14.80 -8.66 11.92
N PHE A 435 -14.12 -7.82 11.16
CA PHE A 435 -14.65 -6.59 10.60
C PHE A 435 -15.10 -6.80 9.15
N GLN A 436 -16.00 -5.94 8.67
CA GLN A 436 -16.53 -6.05 7.32
C GLN A 436 -15.50 -5.62 6.28
N LEU A 437 -15.17 -6.54 5.36
CA LEU A 437 -14.34 -6.24 4.21
C LEU A 437 -15.06 -5.23 3.28
N PRO A 438 -14.39 -4.21 2.74
CA PRO A 438 -14.99 -3.30 1.79
C PRO A 438 -15.27 -3.97 0.44
N GLU A 439 -16.27 -3.43 -0.25
CA GLU A 439 -16.46 -3.65 -1.68
C GLU A 439 -15.56 -2.72 -2.48
N VAL A 440 -15.01 -3.21 -3.59
CA VAL A 440 -14.21 -2.39 -4.52
C VAL A 440 -15.10 -1.95 -5.67
N GLU A 441 -15.11 -0.66 -5.98
CA GLU A 441 -15.86 -0.08 -7.11
C GLU A 441 -14.91 0.56 -8.14
N ILE A 442 -15.29 0.48 -9.42
CA ILE A 442 -14.61 1.12 -10.55
C ILE A 442 -15.67 1.90 -11.35
N ALA A 443 -15.46 3.19 -11.57
CA ALA A 443 -16.43 4.04 -12.27
C ALA A 443 -16.70 3.56 -13.71
N GLY A 444 -17.97 3.40 -14.08
CA GLY A 444 -18.40 2.84 -15.37
C GLY A 444 -18.52 1.31 -15.41
N TYR A 445 -18.34 0.64 -14.26
CA TYR A 445 -18.41 -0.81 -14.11
C TYR A 445 -19.22 -1.20 -12.88
N THR A 446 -20.13 -2.16 -13.05
CA THR A 446 -20.79 -2.83 -11.94
C THR A 446 -19.86 -3.88 -11.34
N THR A 447 -19.64 -3.83 -10.03
CA THR A 447 -18.88 -4.84 -9.27
C THR A 447 -19.70 -6.11 -9.08
N ALA A 448 -19.10 -7.27 -9.31
CA ALA A 448 -19.68 -8.57 -9.08
C ALA A 448 -18.76 -9.45 -8.21
N PRO A 449 -19.29 -10.21 -7.23
CA PRO A 449 -18.47 -11.11 -6.41
C PRO A 449 -17.98 -12.31 -7.23
N TYR A 450 -16.71 -12.66 -7.08
CA TYR A 450 -16.07 -13.83 -7.70
C TYR A 450 -15.94 -14.99 -6.70
N SER A 451 -15.35 -14.74 -5.52
CA SER A 451 -15.10 -15.77 -4.51
C SER A 451 -14.97 -15.16 -3.11
N GLN A 452 -15.21 -15.95 -2.07
CA GLN A 452 -14.96 -15.59 -0.67
C GLN A 452 -14.36 -16.79 0.06
N ALA A 453 -13.27 -16.56 0.81
CA ALA A 453 -12.56 -17.58 1.55
C ALA A 453 -11.95 -16.98 2.83
N GLY A 454 -12.47 -17.38 4.00
CA GLY A 454 -12.07 -16.79 5.27
C GLY A 454 -12.23 -15.27 5.27
N ASP A 455 -11.19 -14.56 5.69
CA ASP A 455 -11.13 -13.10 5.74
C ASP A 455 -10.72 -12.46 4.38
N SER A 456 -10.91 -13.16 3.26
CA SER A 456 -10.67 -12.66 1.90
C SER A 456 -11.91 -12.74 1.01
N VAL A 457 -12.14 -11.69 0.22
CA VAL A 457 -13.19 -11.60 -0.79
C VAL A 457 -12.60 -11.10 -2.11
N SER A 458 -13.07 -11.65 -3.24
CA SER A 458 -12.62 -11.28 -4.58
C SER A 458 -13.78 -10.81 -5.44
N TYR A 459 -13.52 -9.79 -6.26
CA TYR A 459 -14.49 -9.17 -7.16
C TYR A 459 -13.98 -9.14 -8.59
N TYR A 460 -14.90 -9.20 -9.56
CA TYR A 460 -14.67 -8.86 -10.96
C TYR A 460 -15.63 -7.73 -11.38
N PHE A 461 -15.37 -7.11 -12.52
CA PHE A 461 -16.03 -5.86 -12.92
C PHE A 461 -16.68 -6.02 -14.30
N ILE A 462 -17.95 -5.63 -14.43
CA ILE A 462 -18.75 -5.76 -15.66
C ILE A 462 -19.03 -4.36 -16.19
N SER A 463 -18.70 -4.07 -17.45
CA SER A 463 -18.89 -2.73 -18.02
C SER A 463 -20.37 -2.38 -18.19
N GLU A 464 -20.77 -1.22 -17.69
CA GLU A 464 -22.14 -0.69 -17.81
C GLU A 464 -22.55 -0.38 -19.26
N GLN A 465 -21.58 -0.28 -20.18
CA GLN A 465 -21.82 0.09 -21.58
C GLN A 465 -22.09 -1.11 -22.50
N ASN A 466 -21.56 -2.29 -22.19
CA ASN A 466 -21.62 -3.47 -23.08
C ASN A 466 -21.79 -4.83 -22.37
N ALA A 467 -21.94 -4.82 -21.04
CA ALA A 467 -22.10 -6.00 -20.19
C ALA A 467 -20.97 -7.04 -20.27
N GLN A 468 -19.76 -6.68 -20.74
CA GLN A 468 -18.59 -7.57 -20.77
C GLN A 468 -17.70 -7.40 -19.52
N PRO A 469 -16.97 -8.45 -19.11
CA PRO A 469 -15.93 -8.34 -18.08
C PRO A 469 -14.82 -7.36 -18.46
N LEU A 470 -14.35 -6.57 -17.49
CA LEU A 470 -13.15 -5.75 -17.62
C LEU A 470 -11.92 -6.64 -17.79
N THR A 471 -11.25 -6.56 -18.93
CA THR A 471 -10.00 -7.30 -19.18
C THR A 471 -8.88 -6.88 -18.23
N PHE A 472 -7.98 -7.80 -17.88
CA PHE A 472 -6.83 -7.51 -17.02
C PHE A 472 -5.91 -6.42 -17.60
N GLU A 473 -5.61 -6.46 -18.91
CA GLU A 473 -4.72 -5.48 -19.56
C GLU A 473 -5.27 -4.05 -19.50
N VAL A 474 -6.58 -3.84 -19.63
CA VAL A 474 -7.20 -2.51 -19.47
C VAL A 474 -7.32 -2.14 -17.98
N GLY A 475 -7.82 -3.07 -17.16
CA GLY A 475 -8.15 -2.80 -15.77
C GLY A 475 -6.96 -2.49 -14.86
N ARG A 476 -5.79 -3.10 -15.10
CA ARG A 476 -4.54 -2.84 -14.34
C ARG A 476 -4.03 -1.40 -14.50
N ASN A 477 -4.44 -0.71 -15.57
CA ASN A 477 -4.00 0.65 -15.91
C ASN A 477 -4.94 1.76 -15.39
N PHE A 478 -6.11 1.42 -14.83
CA PHE A 478 -6.98 2.40 -14.18
C PHE A 478 -6.39 2.83 -12.84
N SER A 479 -6.02 4.10 -12.67
CA SER A 479 -5.51 4.64 -11.40
C SER A 479 -6.54 4.61 -10.26
N ALA A 480 -7.82 4.71 -10.60
CA ALA A 480 -8.88 5.02 -9.68
C ALA A 480 -9.52 3.76 -9.08
N ARG A 481 -9.69 3.71 -7.76
CA ARG A 481 -10.54 2.73 -7.07
C ARG A 481 -11.34 3.43 -5.98
N GLN A 482 -12.58 3.00 -5.78
CA GLN A 482 -13.37 3.34 -4.60
C GLN A 482 -13.49 2.10 -3.69
N LEU A 483 -13.39 2.32 -2.38
CA LEU A 483 -13.64 1.33 -1.34
C LEU A 483 -14.94 1.71 -0.63
N VAL A 484 -15.89 0.78 -0.57
CA VAL A 484 -17.19 0.99 0.07
C VAL A 484 -17.40 0.03 1.22
N PHE A 485 -17.49 0.58 2.42
CA PHE A 485 -17.91 -0.11 3.62
C PHE A 485 -19.40 0.16 3.78
N LYS A 486 -20.23 -0.90 3.75
CA LYS A 486 -21.70 -0.78 3.70
C LYS A 486 -22.29 -0.97 5.09
N ASP A 487 -23.47 -0.39 5.34
CA ASP A 487 -24.32 -0.70 6.50
C ASP A 487 -23.72 -0.36 7.89
N PHE A 488 -22.98 0.74 7.97
CA PHE A 488 -22.63 1.36 9.25
C PHE A 488 -23.88 1.98 9.89
N ASP A 489 -24.18 1.60 11.13
CA ASP A 489 -25.21 2.23 11.96
C ASP A 489 -24.64 3.50 12.60
N ILE A 490 -25.24 4.66 12.33
CA ILE A 490 -24.77 5.96 12.82
C ILE A 490 -24.70 6.06 14.35
N LEU A 491 -25.48 5.24 15.07
CA LEU A 491 -25.48 5.21 16.54
C LEU A 491 -24.39 4.29 17.12
N LYS A 492 -23.68 3.54 16.27
CA LYS A 492 -22.50 2.72 16.60
C LYS A 492 -21.20 3.30 16.02
N VAL A 493 -21.26 3.77 14.78
CA VAL A 493 -20.14 4.31 13.99
C VAL A 493 -20.51 5.72 13.58
N GLU A 494 -20.11 6.69 14.41
CA GLU A 494 -20.45 8.10 14.25
C GLU A 494 -19.54 8.82 13.26
N ASN A 495 -18.31 8.34 13.09
CA ASN A 495 -17.36 8.88 12.14
C ASN A 495 -16.37 7.81 11.67
N ALA A 496 -15.73 8.08 10.52
CA ALA A 496 -14.76 7.18 9.92
C ALA A 496 -13.61 7.96 9.25
N TRP A 497 -12.42 7.35 9.25
CA TRP A 497 -11.20 7.94 8.71
C TRP A 497 -10.38 6.90 7.99
N ALA A 498 -10.47 6.85 6.65
CA ALA A 498 -9.65 5.96 5.85
C ALA A 498 -8.21 6.45 5.70
N GLY A 499 -7.33 5.50 5.39
CA GLY A 499 -5.94 5.72 5.07
C GLY A 499 -5.42 4.64 4.14
N ALA A 500 -4.39 4.96 3.38
CA ALA A 500 -3.78 4.07 2.42
C ALA A 500 -2.25 4.13 2.48
N ALA A 501 -1.61 3.01 2.22
CA ALA A 501 -0.20 2.89 1.90
C ALA A 501 -0.04 1.89 0.74
N VAL A 502 1.16 1.82 0.17
CA VAL A 502 1.55 0.75 -0.76
C VAL A 502 2.53 -0.18 -0.06
N LYS A 503 2.43 -1.48 -0.30
CA LYS A 503 3.44 -2.50 0.00
C LYS A 503 3.95 -3.06 -1.32
N ARG A 504 5.27 -3.09 -1.48
CA ARG A 504 5.98 -3.39 -2.73
C ARG A 504 6.87 -4.60 -2.54
N ASN A 505 7.03 -5.44 -3.57
CA ASN A 505 7.84 -6.66 -3.56
C ASN A 505 7.41 -7.67 -2.49
N GLU A 506 6.13 -7.76 -2.11
CA GLU A 506 5.73 -8.80 -1.13
C GLU A 506 5.75 -10.19 -1.76
N ASP A 507 5.17 -10.33 -2.95
CA ASP A 507 5.09 -11.59 -3.70
C ASP A 507 5.92 -11.41 -5.00
N LEU A 508 7.23 -11.68 -4.96
CA LEU A 508 8.10 -11.56 -6.14
C LEU A 508 8.03 -12.79 -7.08
N LEU A 509 7.70 -13.95 -6.54
CA LEU A 509 7.40 -15.18 -7.28
C LEU A 509 6.32 -15.98 -6.56
N PRO A 510 5.50 -16.78 -7.27
CA PRO A 510 4.65 -17.79 -6.65
C PRO A 510 5.45 -18.76 -5.76
N ASP A 511 4.83 -19.19 -4.66
CA ASP A 511 5.35 -20.18 -3.70
C ASP A 511 6.73 -19.90 -3.07
N GLN A 512 7.29 -18.70 -3.27
CA GLN A 512 8.53 -18.23 -2.65
C GLN A 512 8.26 -17.07 -1.67
N ILE A 513 8.88 -17.12 -0.49
CA ILE A 513 8.77 -16.04 0.51
C ILE A 513 9.86 -15.02 0.23
N THR A 514 9.47 -13.84 -0.29
CA THR A 514 10.38 -12.70 -0.43
C THR A 514 10.98 -12.34 0.92
N ASN A 515 12.30 -12.20 0.99
CA ASN A 515 13.00 -11.78 2.19
C ASN A 515 12.45 -10.41 2.66
N PRO A 516 11.94 -10.28 3.91
CA PRO A 516 11.26 -9.07 4.42
C PRO A 516 12.01 -7.75 4.23
N ASP A 517 13.33 -7.82 4.10
CA ASP A 517 14.24 -6.71 3.88
C ASP A 517 14.06 -6.04 2.49
N PHE A 518 13.63 -6.78 1.46
CA PHE A 518 13.34 -6.26 0.11
C PHE A 518 11.92 -5.74 -0.08
N ILE A 519 11.07 -5.93 0.92
CA ILE A 519 9.66 -5.53 0.87
C ILE A 519 9.56 -4.06 1.28
N PHE A 520 9.34 -3.14 0.33
CA PHE A 520 9.18 -1.71 0.67
C PHE A 520 7.74 -1.38 1.08
N GLN A 521 7.56 -0.29 1.83
CA GLN A 521 6.24 0.21 2.22
C GLN A 521 6.23 1.73 2.33
N SER A 522 5.19 2.38 1.80
CA SER A 522 5.02 3.83 1.94
C SER A 522 4.52 4.20 3.35
N PRO A 523 4.70 5.45 3.80
CA PRO A 523 3.92 5.99 4.91
C PRO A 523 2.41 5.81 4.65
N VAL A 524 1.62 5.64 5.72
CA VAL A 524 0.15 5.63 5.63
C VAL A 524 -0.33 7.08 5.51
N VAL A 525 -0.80 7.45 4.33
CA VAL A 525 -1.54 8.71 4.15
C VAL A 525 -2.97 8.54 4.67
N ARG A 526 -3.54 9.63 5.19
CA ARG A 526 -4.94 9.71 5.62
C ARG A 526 -5.56 11.01 5.10
N PHE A 527 -6.88 11.07 5.02
CA PHE A 527 -7.56 12.32 4.70
C PHE A 527 -7.25 13.41 5.76
N VAL A 528 -7.24 14.69 5.37
CA VAL A 528 -6.93 15.78 6.31
C VAL A 528 -7.95 15.87 7.46
N ASN A 529 -9.20 15.53 7.18
CA ASN A 529 -10.30 15.51 8.13
C ASN A 529 -10.85 14.09 8.31
N VAL A 530 -11.41 13.81 9.48
CA VAL A 530 -12.29 12.65 9.71
C VAL A 530 -13.65 12.92 9.07
N LEU A 531 -14.30 11.92 8.45
CA LEU A 531 -15.66 12.08 7.93
C LEU A 531 -16.68 11.77 9.04
N THR A 532 -17.43 12.80 9.44
CA THR A 532 -18.62 12.68 10.30
C THR A 532 -19.85 12.97 9.43
N PRO A 533 -20.69 11.98 9.09
CA PRO A 533 -21.91 12.22 8.32
C PRO A 533 -23.00 12.94 9.13
N LEU A 534 -23.95 13.53 8.41
CA LEU A 534 -25.22 14.02 8.93
C LEU A 534 -26.34 13.32 8.16
N LEU A 535 -27.11 12.48 8.85
CA LEU A 535 -28.29 11.83 8.31
C LEU A 535 -29.54 12.65 8.65
N ASP A 536 -30.37 12.95 7.65
CA ASP A 536 -31.66 13.66 7.76
C ASP A 536 -32.71 12.93 6.88
N PRO A 537 -33.06 11.67 7.22
CA PRO A 537 -33.88 10.79 6.38
C PRO A 537 -35.32 11.28 6.19
N GLU A 538 -35.82 11.19 4.95
CA GLU A 538 -37.18 11.60 4.55
C GLU A 538 -38.25 10.50 4.80
N VAL A 539 -38.01 9.59 5.75
CA VAL A 539 -38.81 8.38 5.98
C VAL A 539 -39.83 8.60 7.09
N GLU A 540 -41.11 8.35 6.82
CA GLU A 540 -42.16 8.36 7.85
C GLU A 540 -42.09 7.12 8.74
N ILE A 541 -42.12 7.32 10.06
CA ILE A 541 -42.12 6.24 11.05
C ILE A 541 -43.23 6.49 12.07
N ASN A 542 -44.21 5.59 12.09
CA ASN A 542 -45.27 5.59 13.09
C ASN A 542 -44.71 5.03 14.41
N ILE A 543 -44.59 5.85 15.45
CA ILE A 543 -44.05 5.40 16.75
C ILE A 543 -45.01 4.47 17.50
N ALA A 544 -46.28 4.36 17.07
CA ALA A 544 -47.21 3.36 17.57
C ALA A 544 -46.76 1.91 17.26
N ALA A 545 -45.98 1.69 16.19
CA ALA A 545 -45.52 0.36 15.78
C ALA A 545 -44.62 -0.34 16.83
N TYR A 546 -44.05 0.42 17.77
CA TYR A 546 -43.19 -0.09 18.84
C TYR A 546 -43.95 -0.34 20.16
N THR A 547 -45.28 -0.14 20.19
CA THR A 547 -46.13 -0.38 21.36
C THR A 547 -47.11 -1.52 21.07
N PRO A 548 -46.93 -2.71 21.67
CA PRO A 548 -47.75 -3.89 21.35
C PRO A 548 -49.24 -3.76 21.66
N GLU A 549 -49.60 -2.92 22.65
CA GLU A 549 -50.98 -2.76 23.14
C GLU A 549 -51.43 -1.28 23.06
N PRO A 550 -51.78 -0.77 21.87
CA PRO A 550 -52.47 0.50 21.72
C PRO A 550 -53.99 0.35 21.98
N PRO A 551 -54.69 1.38 22.48
CA PRO A 551 -54.19 2.71 22.83
C PRO A 551 -53.49 2.75 24.21
N ALA A 552 -52.46 3.59 24.33
CA ALA A 552 -51.63 3.71 25.53
C ALA A 552 -51.37 5.18 25.92
N VAL A 553 -50.82 5.42 27.10
CA VAL A 553 -50.37 6.77 27.49
C VAL A 553 -49.13 7.20 26.70
N LEU A 554 -49.00 8.49 26.41
CA LEU A 554 -47.93 9.04 25.55
C LEU A 554 -46.51 8.68 26.01
N SER A 555 -46.28 8.56 27.32
CA SER A 555 -44.99 8.16 27.91
C SER A 555 -44.60 6.72 27.58
N VAL A 556 -45.54 5.82 27.34
CA VAL A 556 -45.26 4.44 26.89
C VAL A 556 -44.85 4.43 25.42
N PHE A 557 -45.56 5.14 24.54
CA PHE A 557 -45.17 5.24 23.12
C PHE A 557 -43.77 5.85 22.95
N LEU A 558 -43.48 6.96 23.64
CA LEU A 558 -42.17 7.60 23.60
C LEU A 558 -41.07 6.72 24.21
N SER A 559 -41.35 6.03 25.32
CA SER A 559 -40.40 5.11 25.95
C SER A 559 -40.03 3.95 25.01
N ASN A 560 -41.02 3.22 24.51
CA ASN A 560 -40.80 2.06 23.66
C ASN A 560 -40.06 2.42 22.37
N PHE A 561 -40.47 3.52 21.71
CA PHE A 561 -39.79 4.00 20.51
C PHE A 561 -38.33 4.37 20.77
N LEU A 562 -38.05 5.14 21.84
CA LEU A 562 -36.67 5.52 22.16
C LEU A 562 -35.81 4.31 22.53
N ILE A 563 -36.37 3.30 23.20
CA ILE A 563 -35.67 2.04 23.51
C ILE A 563 -35.30 1.30 22.20
N ALA A 564 -36.24 1.09 21.27
CA ALA A 564 -35.96 0.43 19.98
C ALA A 564 -34.98 1.23 19.10
N PHE A 565 -35.07 2.56 19.15
CA PHE A 565 -34.18 3.46 18.42
C PHE A 565 -32.73 3.41 18.96
N PHE A 566 -32.53 3.25 20.27
CA PHE A 566 -31.21 3.23 20.91
C PHE A 566 -30.65 1.84 21.26
N GLU A 567 -31.42 0.76 21.14
CA GLU A 567 -30.98 -0.64 21.36
C GLU A 567 -29.62 -0.93 20.70
N ALA A 568 -29.45 -0.51 19.45
CA ALA A 568 -28.22 -0.69 18.70
C ALA A 568 -26.99 0.01 19.32
N ALA A 569 -27.18 1.16 19.97
CA ALA A 569 -26.13 1.94 20.63
C ALA A 569 -25.78 1.39 22.02
N GLN A 570 -26.75 0.81 22.74
CA GLN A 570 -26.53 0.17 24.04
C GLN A 570 -25.50 -0.96 23.94
N MET A 571 -25.55 -1.75 22.85
CA MET A 571 -24.65 -2.89 22.63
C MET A 571 -23.15 -2.54 22.50
N ILE A 572 -22.79 -1.26 22.31
CA ILE A 572 -21.39 -0.81 22.30
C ILE A 572 -20.96 -0.09 23.59
N GLY A 573 -21.74 -0.20 24.68
CA GLY A 573 -21.42 0.40 25.98
C GLY A 573 -21.61 1.92 26.04
N ASN A 574 -22.31 2.52 25.09
CA ASN A 574 -22.59 3.95 25.08
C ASN A 574 -23.85 4.24 25.93
N GLU A 575 -23.66 4.58 27.21
CA GLU A 575 -24.77 4.71 28.16
C GLU A 575 -25.57 6.01 28.07
N ASN A 576 -25.03 7.06 27.43
CA ASN A 576 -25.60 8.42 27.44
C ASN A 576 -25.51 9.09 26.06
N ARG A 577 -26.62 9.64 25.56
CA ARG A 577 -26.69 10.38 24.29
C ARG A 577 -27.23 11.78 24.49
N THR A 578 -26.58 12.77 23.87
CA THR A 578 -27.14 14.12 23.75
C THR A 578 -28.19 14.11 22.63
N ILE A 579 -29.44 14.44 22.99
CA ILE A 579 -30.56 14.51 22.06
C ILE A 579 -31.31 15.83 22.18
N ARG A 580 -32.05 16.20 21.13
CA ARG A 580 -33.00 17.30 21.12
C ARG A 580 -34.29 16.83 20.47
N LEU A 581 -35.43 17.12 21.08
CA LEU A 581 -36.75 16.75 20.57
C LEU A 581 -37.60 18.00 20.33
N ALA A 582 -38.23 18.11 19.17
CA ALA A 582 -39.39 18.98 18.98
C ALA A 582 -40.66 18.13 18.86
N ALA A 583 -41.81 18.71 19.24
CA ALA A 583 -43.12 18.12 18.97
C ALA A 583 -44.09 19.16 18.41
N ALA A 584 -44.95 18.72 17.49
CA ALA A 584 -46.03 19.50 16.89
C ALA A 584 -47.31 18.65 16.82
N TYR A 585 -48.46 19.30 16.73
CA TYR A 585 -49.75 18.68 16.45
C TYR A 585 -50.23 19.13 15.06
N SER A 586 -50.72 18.21 14.23
CA SER A 586 -51.45 18.54 13.01
C SER A 586 -52.86 17.95 12.98
N TYR A 587 -53.73 18.58 12.20
CA TYR A 587 -55.07 18.12 11.90
C TYR A 587 -55.54 18.71 10.56
N GLY A 588 -56.25 17.90 9.79
CA GLY A 588 -56.90 18.35 8.55
C GLY A 588 -58.09 19.26 8.84
N LEU A 589 -58.27 20.30 8.02
CA LEU A 589 -59.37 21.27 8.14
C LEU A 589 -60.72 20.79 7.57
N HIS A 590 -60.79 19.62 6.95
CA HIS A 590 -62.00 19.08 6.33
C HIS A 590 -62.29 17.65 6.80
N ASP A 591 -63.58 17.35 6.98
CA ASP A 591 -64.07 15.99 7.13
C ASP A 591 -64.35 15.40 5.74
N SER A 592 -63.55 14.41 5.34
CA SER A 592 -63.69 13.74 4.05
C SER A 592 -64.97 12.88 3.94
N ALA A 593 -65.70 12.67 5.04
CA ALA A 593 -66.98 11.94 5.04
C ALA A 593 -68.17 12.74 4.45
N GLN A 594 -68.02 14.04 4.15
CA GLN A 594 -69.09 14.89 3.57
C GLN A 594 -68.84 15.39 2.13
N LEU A 595 -67.78 14.93 1.45
CA LEU A 595 -67.50 15.33 0.08
C LEU A 595 -68.23 14.42 -0.94
N ASP A 596 -69.35 14.92 -1.48
CA ASP A 596 -70.00 14.32 -2.65
C ASP A 596 -68.99 14.18 -3.82
N ALA A 597 -69.06 13.04 -4.52
CA ALA A 597 -68.07 12.57 -5.50
C ALA A 597 -67.93 13.39 -6.80
N THR A 598 -68.42 14.63 -6.82
CA THR A 598 -68.26 15.62 -7.89
C THR A 598 -67.40 16.83 -7.47
N SER A 599 -66.94 16.88 -6.22
CA SER A 599 -66.08 17.96 -5.71
C SER A 599 -64.61 17.66 -6.05
N ALA A 600 -64.06 18.40 -7.01
CA ALA A 600 -62.68 18.20 -7.45
C ALA A 600 -61.65 18.72 -6.43
N GLU A 601 -60.66 17.88 -6.11
CA GLU A 601 -59.33 18.18 -5.54
C GLU A 601 -59.16 19.54 -4.84
N LEU A 602 -59.80 19.70 -3.67
CA LEU A 602 -59.29 20.63 -2.67
C LEU A 602 -58.03 19.99 -2.05
N PRO A 603 -56.88 20.69 -1.98
CA PRO A 603 -55.69 20.15 -1.34
C PRO A 603 -55.94 19.99 0.17
N ASP A 604 -55.52 18.86 0.72
CA ASP A 604 -55.75 18.51 2.12
C ASP A 604 -54.97 19.47 3.04
N LEU A 605 -55.69 20.41 3.65
CA LEU A 605 -55.10 21.57 4.31
C LEU A 605 -54.82 21.27 5.80
N ASP A 606 -53.76 20.51 6.03
CA ASP A 606 -53.20 20.22 7.35
C ASP A 606 -52.73 21.51 8.04
N ILE A 607 -53.39 21.92 9.12
CA ILE A 607 -52.82 22.90 10.06
C ILE A 607 -51.78 22.17 10.90
N THR A 608 -50.56 22.70 11.00
CA THR A 608 -49.55 22.23 11.96
C THR A 608 -49.24 23.30 13.01
N ILE A 609 -49.32 22.95 14.29
CA ILE A 609 -49.08 23.83 15.43
C ILE A 609 -47.93 23.28 16.29
N PRO A 610 -46.85 24.06 16.54
CA PRO A 610 -45.76 23.61 17.41
C PRO A 610 -46.20 23.55 18.87
N ILE A 611 -45.76 22.49 19.57
CA ILE A 611 -46.04 22.25 21.00
C ILE A 611 -44.82 22.61 21.84
N LEU A 612 -43.65 22.02 21.53
CA LEU A 612 -42.41 22.19 22.29
C LEU A 612 -41.17 22.01 21.41
N LEU A 613 -40.05 22.53 21.92
CA LEU A 613 -38.69 22.27 21.47
C LEU A 613 -37.79 22.18 22.71
N THR A 614 -37.13 21.04 22.95
CA THR A 614 -36.14 20.93 24.02
C THR A 614 -34.84 21.63 23.64
N THR A 615 -34.00 21.93 24.63
CA THR A 615 -32.56 22.10 24.40
C THR A 615 -31.90 20.75 24.08
N PRO A 616 -30.72 20.73 23.43
CA PRO A 616 -29.85 19.56 23.45
C PRO A 616 -29.59 19.15 24.90
N THR A 617 -29.87 17.90 25.23
CA THR A 617 -29.91 17.37 26.58
C THR A 617 -29.31 15.97 26.58
N SER A 618 -28.35 15.71 27.46
CA SER A 618 -27.82 14.36 27.66
C SER A 618 -28.84 13.50 28.40
N VAL A 619 -29.21 12.36 27.82
CA VAL A 619 -30.10 11.36 28.43
C VAL A 619 -29.38 10.03 28.51
N SER A 620 -29.61 9.26 29.58
CA SER A 620 -29.18 7.87 29.60
C SER A 620 -30.05 7.05 28.66
N ILE A 621 -29.43 6.35 27.72
CA ILE A 621 -30.13 5.55 26.70
C ILE A 621 -30.31 4.08 27.10
N SER A 622 -29.84 3.69 28.29
CA SER A 622 -30.14 2.38 28.88
C SER A 622 -31.65 2.24 29.16
N PRO A 623 -32.26 1.04 29.09
CA PRO A 623 -33.73 0.89 29.14
C PRO A 623 -34.41 1.52 30.36
N GLY A 624 -33.77 1.54 31.53
CA GLY A 624 -34.29 2.25 32.71
C GLY A 624 -34.29 3.78 32.55
N GLY A 625 -33.27 4.35 31.91
CA GLY A 625 -33.14 5.78 31.60
C GLY A 625 -34.11 6.27 30.52
N LEU A 626 -34.64 5.35 29.71
CA LEU A 626 -35.67 5.62 28.69
C LEU A 626 -37.07 5.12 29.10
N SER A 627 -37.26 4.62 30.31
CA SER A 627 -38.56 4.12 30.80
C SER A 627 -39.66 5.21 30.83
N PRO A 628 -40.97 4.86 30.88
CA PRO A 628 -42.05 5.84 30.93
C PRO A 628 -42.00 6.75 32.17
N GLY A 629 -41.28 6.31 33.21
CA GLY A 629 -41.02 7.06 34.43
C GLY A 629 -39.75 7.92 34.42
N SER A 630 -38.98 7.95 33.32
CA SER A 630 -37.72 8.70 33.27
C SER A 630 -37.95 10.21 33.14
N ALA A 631 -37.03 11.01 33.70
CA ALA A 631 -37.20 12.46 33.79
C ALA A 631 -37.40 13.14 32.41
N PHE A 632 -36.72 12.66 31.36
CA PHE A 632 -36.89 13.18 30.01
C PHE A 632 -38.25 12.78 29.42
N VAL A 633 -38.60 11.49 29.48
CA VAL A 633 -39.86 10.97 28.91
C VAL A 633 -41.06 11.58 29.62
N GLN A 634 -41.03 11.70 30.95
CA GLN A 634 -42.06 12.38 31.74
C GLN A 634 -42.18 13.86 31.38
N ALA A 635 -41.07 14.61 31.30
CA ALA A 635 -41.11 16.04 31.00
C ALA A 635 -41.70 16.32 29.61
N VAL A 636 -41.31 15.55 28.59
CA VAL A 636 -41.87 15.65 27.23
C VAL A 636 -43.36 15.27 27.24
N SER A 637 -43.70 14.09 27.77
CA SER A 637 -45.07 13.57 27.75
C SER A 637 -46.04 14.50 28.49
N LYS A 638 -45.65 14.98 29.67
CA LYS A 638 -46.46 15.93 30.45
C LYS A 638 -46.65 17.24 29.70
N THR A 639 -45.59 17.80 29.09
CA THR A 639 -45.70 19.06 28.34
C THR A 639 -46.69 18.96 27.18
N ILE A 640 -46.69 17.82 26.47
CA ILE A 640 -47.63 17.55 25.37
C ILE A 640 -49.05 17.32 25.91
N ASN A 641 -49.21 16.52 26.97
CA ASN A 641 -50.51 16.27 27.62
C ASN A 641 -51.14 17.59 28.12
N ASP A 642 -50.39 18.41 28.85
CA ASP A 642 -50.84 19.71 29.38
C ASP A 642 -51.19 20.69 28.25
N TRP A 643 -50.45 20.68 27.13
CA TRP A 643 -50.79 21.47 25.94
C TRP A 643 -52.08 20.99 25.27
N ILE A 644 -52.24 19.68 25.02
CA ILE A 644 -53.44 19.12 24.38
C ILE A 644 -54.69 19.36 25.24
N LYS A 645 -54.59 19.16 26.56
CA LYS A 645 -55.64 19.54 27.52
C LYS A 645 -56.03 21.00 27.39
N THR A 646 -55.05 21.91 27.47
CA THR A 646 -55.32 23.35 27.59
C THR A 646 -55.67 24.05 26.28
N ARG A 647 -55.31 23.46 25.12
CA ARG A 647 -55.47 24.08 23.79
C ARG A 647 -56.46 23.38 22.88
N ILE A 648 -56.64 22.06 23.02
CA ILE A 648 -57.58 21.28 22.19
C ILE A 648 -58.80 20.91 23.04
N ILE A 649 -58.64 19.99 24.00
CA ILE A 649 -59.76 19.37 24.74
C ILE A 649 -60.57 20.41 25.54
N ARG A 650 -59.93 21.43 26.12
CA ARG A 650 -60.64 22.49 26.85
C ARG A 650 -61.57 23.33 25.97
N ASN A 651 -61.30 23.42 24.67
CA ASN A 651 -62.09 24.21 23.74
C ASN A 651 -63.20 23.35 23.09
N GLU A 652 -62.93 22.08 22.79
CA GLU A 652 -63.91 21.11 22.29
C GLU A 652 -63.85 19.79 23.10
N PRO A 653 -64.66 19.65 24.17
CA PRO A 653 -64.50 18.55 25.14
C PRO A 653 -64.81 17.13 24.65
N ASN A 654 -65.49 16.98 23.50
CA ASN A 654 -66.04 15.70 23.04
C ASN A 654 -65.37 15.12 21.79
N SER A 655 -64.38 15.81 21.20
CA SER A 655 -63.71 15.34 19.99
C SER A 655 -62.28 15.89 19.88
N LEU A 656 -61.30 15.02 20.14
CA LEU A 656 -60.06 15.10 19.36
C LEU A 656 -60.44 14.76 17.90
N PRO A 657 -60.04 15.55 16.90
CA PRO A 657 -60.24 15.19 15.49
C PRO A 657 -59.68 13.79 15.20
N ASP A 658 -60.45 12.93 14.52
CA ASP A 658 -60.00 11.58 14.11
C ASP A 658 -58.80 11.63 13.16
N SER A 659 -58.60 12.75 12.47
CA SER A 659 -57.44 13.10 11.64
C SER A 659 -56.22 13.61 12.43
N GLY A 660 -56.33 13.79 13.75
CA GLY A 660 -55.31 14.42 14.58
C GLY A 660 -54.03 13.60 14.71
N ARG A 661 -52.87 14.23 14.50
CA ARG A 661 -51.54 13.58 14.49
C ARG A 661 -50.52 14.39 15.30
N LEU A 662 -49.77 13.72 16.15
CA LEU A 662 -48.53 14.25 16.74
C LEU A 662 -47.36 13.96 15.80
N TRP A 663 -46.51 14.96 15.59
CA TRP A 663 -45.25 14.88 14.84
C TRP A 663 -44.07 15.17 15.77
N PHE A 664 -42.95 14.49 15.57
CA PHE A 664 -41.73 14.67 16.36
C PHE A 664 -40.48 14.82 15.48
N ASP A 665 -39.61 15.75 15.87
CA ASP A 665 -38.29 15.98 15.27
C ASP A 665 -37.21 15.63 16.30
N LEU A 666 -36.62 14.44 16.17
CA LEU A 666 -35.57 13.94 17.06
C LEU A 666 -34.20 14.13 16.42
N SER A 667 -33.40 15.04 16.97
CA SER A 667 -31.98 15.25 16.60
C SER A 667 -31.06 14.55 17.61
N VAL A 668 -30.11 13.74 17.15
CA VAL A 668 -29.09 13.05 17.95
C VAL A 668 -27.72 13.66 17.66
N TYR A 669 -26.95 13.95 18.69
CA TYR A 669 -25.62 14.56 18.60
C TYR A 669 -24.51 13.52 18.85
N SER A 670 -23.30 13.83 18.37
CA SER A 670 -22.13 12.96 18.54
C SER A 670 -21.78 12.76 20.02
N SER A 671 -21.23 11.58 20.36
CA SER A 671 -20.55 11.35 21.65
C SER A 671 -19.03 11.54 21.58
N LEU A 672 -18.46 11.70 20.38
CA LEU A 672 -17.02 11.82 20.16
C LEU A 672 -16.49 13.26 20.26
N SER A 673 -17.38 14.26 20.26
CA SER A 673 -17.01 15.68 20.31
C SER A 673 -18.16 16.56 20.79
N ASP A 674 -17.84 17.72 21.37
CA ASP A 674 -18.79 18.78 21.76
C ASP A 674 -19.39 19.53 20.54
N SER A 675 -19.59 18.83 19.42
CA SER A 675 -20.14 19.40 18.18
C SER A 675 -21.59 19.85 18.38
N GLN A 676 -21.89 21.08 17.98
CA GLN A 676 -23.26 21.61 17.97
C GLN A 676 -24.08 21.16 16.76
N LEU A 677 -23.53 20.29 15.90
CA LEU A 677 -24.24 19.67 14.80
C LEU A 677 -24.67 18.24 15.18
N PRO A 678 -25.92 17.84 14.88
CA PRO A 678 -26.35 16.45 15.03
C PRO A 678 -25.65 15.54 14.00
N VAL A 679 -25.62 14.24 14.31
CA VAL A 679 -25.22 13.17 13.36
C VAL A 679 -26.43 12.50 12.70
N LEU A 680 -27.61 12.57 13.34
CA LEU A 680 -28.87 12.04 12.83
C LEU A 680 -30.04 12.97 13.21
N ARG A 681 -31.00 13.17 12.30
CA ARG A 681 -32.23 13.91 12.52
C ARG A 681 -33.45 13.21 11.92
N MET A 682 -34.35 12.74 12.76
CA MET A 682 -35.58 12.06 12.37
C MET A 682 -36.75 13.04 12.42
N ARG A 683 -37.19 13.59 11.28
CA ARG A 683 -38.23 14.65 11.23
C ARG A 683 -39.67 14.17 11.03
N ARG A 684 -39.88 12.96 10.49
CA ARG A 684 -41.21 12.39 10.15
C ARG A 684 -41.61 11.26 11.10
N LEU A 685 -41.21 11.36 12.36
CA LEU A 685 -41.73 10.50 13.42
C LEU A 685 -43.16 10.96 13.75
N PHE A 686 -44.14 10.05 13.80
CA PHE A 686 -45.52 10.44 14.06
C PHE A 686 -46.31 9.47 14.93
N LEU A 687 -47.39 9.97 15.54
CA LEU A 687 -48.35 9.21 16.34
C LEU A 687 -49.76 9.77 16.09
N GLU A 688 -50.68 8.95 15.59
CA GLU A 688 -52.09 9.37 15.46
C GLU A 688 -52.72 9.49 16.85
N THR A 689 -53.39 10.61 17.13
CA THR A 689 -53.91 10.90 18.48
C THR A 689 -55.04 9.96 18.93
N LYS A 690 -55.70 9.27 18.00
CA LYS A 690 -56.67 8.20 18.28
C LYS A 690 -56.08 6.99 19.04
N TRP A 691 -54.76 6.81 19.01
CA TRP A 691 -54.06 5.78 19.79
C TRP A 691 -53.60 6.25 21.17
N VAL A 692 -53.78 7.52 21.52
CA VAL A 692 -53.19 8.12 22.74
C VAL A 692 -54.24 8.30 23.82
N VAL A 693 -54.03 7.62 24.94
CA VAL A 693 -54.75 7.89 26.20
C VAL A 693 -54.13 9.10 26.85
N PHE A 694 -54.79 10.25 26.74
CA PHE A 694 -54.42 11.45 27.49
C PHE A 694 -54.91 11.30 28.94
N GLU A 695 -53.97 11.22 29.87
CA GLU A 695 -54.23 11.17 31.32
C GLU A 695 -55.06 12.39 31.75
N ALA A 696 -56.02 12.23 32.68
CA ALA A 696 -56.92 13.30 33.12
C ALA A 696 -56.20 14.50 33.78
#